data_AF-A0A7J8D2M2-F1
#
_entry.id   AF-A0A7J8D2M2-F1
#
_cell.length_a   1.000
_cell.length_b   1.000
_cell.length_c   1.000
_cell.angle_alpha   90.00
_cell.angle_beta   90.00
_cell.angle_gamma   90.00
#
_symmetry.space_group_name_H-M   'P 1'
#
loop_
_entity.id
_entity.type
_entity.pdbx_description
1 polymer ?
#
loop_
_entity_poly.entity_id
_entity_poly.type
_entity_poly.pdbx_seq_one_letter_code
_entity_poly.pdbx_strand_id
1 'polypeptide(L)'
;MNMKKQNSSLVVELSYPDLVINVGEITLGEGNRNKLQKPQKEQERKKVLQAACALLNSGGGVIRMEIANNNEHPVEMGLDLEDSFRKLIHSTDLQAFFETKQQERCFYIFVKCWVAGPFTGTSSIKPRICSLFSSLYRRSGTSVFPLDSGEAFSFLETKKRNAKYLGEGPSNKILRVTEQNVNRSNPAHLIFQRDQLEKDEILPFPESQDVEFKQFSTKRAQKYVKNIIPQYISAFANTGGGYLFIGVDDKSKKVLGCDKDNIDCSSLKKNIEDAINKLPCVHFCQSQSQIAFTVKFLDVFDQGQLCGYVCVIRVMPFCCAVFSESPNSWLVKDQKLCSLTTEEWVGMMMDTEPDLLCLSEDFECQLSLSSRSPLSRPVYSKKGLEHKKDLQQLLFPVPSEGLQYTPESLWEELSSEHEGLKELINKQMHPFSQGILILSRSWAVDLNLQEKQEVICDVLLVTQNSPPVLYTILREHDKDEQLYCTCTALTLKLKLVNMGGYTGKLCVMTKVLHLSPESNGESCEGSGSLIDYPESYYLADTQQMEAFLQSLVIVLLSFRSFLSDQLGCEILNLLTAQQYEIVSKNLRKATEWFIHGLPGSGKTVVAMKIMEKLKNMSGYKKNEILYVCENQPLRDFIRSKNICHAVTRKTFMNTNANFEYIQHIIIDEAQNFRTENGDWYEKAKTITQREKDNPGLLWIFLDYFQTSHIHDSGLPPLTRQFPREELIKVVRNAAPIVHYLEKIMHKVRENPPPNIAPTSLSILNKAEKVHSVPGIVKVKEYSDLEKILVYIAKKCQMFLRNGYSYKDIAVLCSTASDIDTYNIKLQTVMRRRRNSRLKEESDPLLQIKDASYIMDNHIVLDSVRRFSGLERNIVFGINLRTAETAIFHNLLLCLASRARNHLFVLTLQH
;
A
#
# COMPACT_ATOMS: atom_id res chain seq x y z
N MET A 1 -49.23 8.53 0.86
CA MET A 1 -48.75 7.20 1.32
C MET A 1 -47.39 6.97 0.66
N ASN A 2 -46.35 6.75 1.46
CA ASN A 2 -44.94 6.94 1.12
C ASN A 2 -44.42 6.05 -0.02
N MET A 3 -43.97 6.66 -1.13
CA MET A 3 -43.03 6.03 -2.07
C MET A 3 -41.70 5.84 -1.34
N LYS A 4 -41.45 4.61 -0.91
CA LYS A 4 -40.13 4.15 -0.46
C LYS A 4 -39.10 4.47 -1.56
N LYS A 5 -38.02 5.17 -1.19
CA LYS A 5 -36.76 5.18 -1.93
C LYS A 5 -36.32 3.74 -2.18
N GLN A 6 -36.54 3.22 -3.39
CA GLN A 6 -35.80 2.05 -3.87
C GLN A 6 -34.38 2.51 -4.21
N ASN A 7 -33.50 2.52 -3.21
CA ASN A 7 -32.07 2.40 -3.46
C ASN A 7 -31.85 0.97 -3.98
N SER A 8 -31.86 0.78 -5.30
CA SER A 8 -31.34 -0.46 -5.89
C SER A 8 -29.82 -0.46 -5.68
N SER A 9 -29.35 -1.01 -4.57
CA SER A 9 -27.92 -1.13 -4.26
C SER A 9 -27.28 -2.09 -5.25
N LEU A 10 -26.22 -1.64 -5.93
CA LEU A 10 -25.30 -2.53 -6.64
C LEU A 10 -24.73 -3.54 -5.64
N VAL A 11 -24.76 -4.82 -5.97
CA VAL A 11 -24.32 -5.91 -5.07
C VAL A 11 -23.06 -6.53 -5.64
N VAL A 12 -22.03 -6.67 -4.79
CA VAL A 12 -20.84 -7.47 -5.11
C VAL A 12 -21.16 -8.92 -4.77
N GLU A 13 -21.10 -9.81 -5.75
CA GLU A 13 -21.39 -11.23 -5.58
C GLU A 13 -20.12 -11.98 -5.17
N LEU A 14 -20.19 -12.70 -4.05
CA LEU A 14 -19.05 -13.41 -3.44
C LEU A 14 -18.97 -14.88 -3.80
N SER A 15 -19.93 -15.37 -4.59
CA SER A 15 -19.98 -16.77 -5.05
C SER A 15 -19.00 -17.06 -6.18
N TYR A 16 -18.36 -16.04 -6.77
CA TYR A 16 -17.50 -16.16 -7.94
C TYR A 16 -16.01 -15.91 -7.61
N PRO A 17 -15.08 -16.62 -8.27
CA PRO A 17 -13.63 -16.46 -8.08
C PRO A 17 -13.06 -15.15 -8.66
N ASP A 18 -13.91 -14.17 -8.97
CA ASP A 18 -13.54 -12.84 -9.43
C ASP A 18 -14.50 -11.79 -8.83
N LEU A 19 -14.15 -10.51 -8.92
CA LEU A 19 -15.01 -9.41 -8.51
C LEU A 19 -16.19 -9.28 -9.46
N VAL A 20 -17.35 -9.82 -9.07
CA VAL A 20 -18.59 -9.73 -9.83
C VAL A 20 -19.50 -8.67 -9.23
N ILE A 21 -19.91 -7.69 -10.04
CA ILE A 21 -20.92 -6.69 -9.64
C ILE A 21 -22.21 -6.97 -10.40
N ASN A 22 -23.26 -7.32 -9.66
CA ASN A 22 -24.60 -7.47 -10.21
C ASN A 22 -25.31 -6.10 -10.24
N VAL A 23 -25.71 -5.67 -11.43
CA VAL A 23 -26.41 -4.40 -11.66
C VAL A 23 -27.93 -4.58 -11.81
N GLY A 24 -28.43 -5.81 -11.76
CA GLY A 24 -29.83 -6.21 -11.94
C GLY A 24 -30.25 -6.26 -13.41
N GLU A 25 -31.55 -6.06 -13.64
CA GLU A 25 -32.14 -6.00 -14.98
C GLU A 25 -31.72 -4.72 -15.72
N ILE A 26 -31.22 -4.88 -16.95
CA ILE A 26 -30.82 -3.79 -17.86
C ILE A 26 -31.40 -4.05 -19.25
N THR A 27 -31.90 -3.01 -19.90
CA THR A 27 -32.37 -3.11 -21.29
C THR A 27 -31.17 -3.02 -22.24
N LEU A 28 -31.00 -4.00 -23.11
CA LEU A 28 -29.91 -4.05 -24.09
C LEU A 28 -30.43 -3.97 -25.53
N GLY A 29 -29.53 -3.66 -26.46
CA GLY A 29 -29.80 -3.49 -27.88
C GLY A 29 -30.16 -2.06 -28.24
N GLU A 30 -29.56 -1.53 -29.31
CA GLU A 30 -29.70 -0.13 -29.70
C GLU A 30 -31.16 0.23 -29.98
N GLY A 31 -31.87 -0.66 -30.69
CA GLY A 31 -33.29 -0.48 -31.00
C GLY A 31 -34.18 -0.45 -29.75
N ASN A 32 -33.85 -1.22 -28.71
CA ASN A 32 -34.64 -1.26 -27.48
C ASN A 32 -34.26 -0.11 -26.53
N ARG A 33 -32.97 0.21 -26.42
CA ARG A 33 -32.48 1.35 -25.64
C ARG A 33 -32.96 2.69 -26.18
N ASN A 34 -33.25 2.81 -27.48
CA ASN A 34 -33.86 4.03 -28.04
C ASN A 34 -35.36 4.17 -27.77
N LYS A 35 -36.05 3.08 -27.41
CA LYS A 35 -37.46 3.12 -26.99
C LYS A 35 -37.63 3.47 -25.51
N LEU A 36 -36.57 3.41 -24.71
CA LEU A 36 -36.62 3.73 -23.29
C LEU A 36 -36.92 5.21 -23.04
N GLN A 37 -37.66 5.47 -21.96
CA GLN A 37 -37.80 6.82 -21.44
C GLN A 37 -36.45 7.33 -20.95
N LYS A 38 -36.14 8.60 -21.24
CA LYS A 38 -34.87 9.27 -20.86
C LYS A 38 -34.43 9.03 -19.40
N PRO A 39 -35.28 9.20 -18.36
CA PRO A 39 -34.85 8.98 -16.98
C PRO A 39 -34.48 7.52 -16.68
N GLN A 40 -35.19 6.55 -17.27
CA GLN A 40 -34.86 5.14 -17.11
C GLN A 40 -33.54 4.79 -17.81
N LYS A 41 -33.38 5.23 -19.07
CA LYS A 41 -32.14 5.06 -19.84
C LYS A 41 -30.92 5.60 -19.10
N GLU A 42 -31.05 6.81 -18.52
CA GLU A 42 -29.99 7.44 -17.72
C GLU A 42 -29.70 6.69 -16.41
N GLN A 43 -30.74 6.18 -15.73
CA GLN A 43 -30.57 5.42 -14.49
C GLN A 43 -29.86 4.09 -14.72
N GLU A 44 -30.26 3.32 -15.74
CA GLU A 44 -29.59 2.07 -16.13
C GLU A 44 -28.13 2.34 -16.53
N ARG A 45 -27.90 3.36 -17.37
CA ARG A 45 -26.56 3.80 -17.78
C ARG A 45 -25.68 4.14 -16.58
N LYS A 46 -26.22 4.89 -15.61
CA LYS A 46 -25.47 5.28 -14.40
C LYS A 46 -25.05 4.06 -13.58
N LYS A 47 -25.94 3.07 -13.40
CA LYS A 47 -25.61 1.83 -12.65
C LYS A 47 -24.44 1.07 -13.28
N VAL A 48 -24.52 0.84 -14.60
CA VAL A 48 -23.50 0.10 -15.36
C VAL A 48 -22.15 0.82 -15.29
N LEU A 49 -22.14 2.15 -15.47
CA LEU A 49 -20.93 2.95 -15.40
C LEU A 49 -20.31 3.02 -14.00
N GLN A 50 -21.14 3.04 -12.93
CA GLN A 50 -20.65 2.97 -11.55
C GLN A 50 -19.94 1.65 -11.27
N ALA A 51 -20.52 0.53 -11.72
CA ALA A 51 -19.90 -0.80 -11.61
C ALA A 51 -18.58 -0.86 -12.39
N ALA A 52 -18.56 -0.38 -13.63
CA ALA A 52 -17.34 -0.34 -14.44
C ALA A 52 -16.24 0.52 -13.82
N CYS A 53 -16.55 1.73 -13.36
CA CYS A 53 -15.60 2.60 -12.67
C CYS A 53 -15.00 1.92 -11.44
N ALA A 54 -15.82 1.23 -10.65
CA ALA A 54 -15.35 0.50 -9.48
C ALA A 54 -14.42 -0.66 -9.83
N LEU A 55 -14.77 -1.49 -10.83
CA LEU A 55 -13.93 -2.62 -11.24
C LEU A 55 -12.61 -2.16 -11.86
N LEU A 56 -12.65 -1.12 -12.71
CA LEU A 56 -11.45 -0.47 -13.25
C LEU A 56 -10.50 -0.07 -12.11
N ASN A 57 -11.05 0.49 -11.03
CA ASN A 57 -10.26 0.96 -9.89
C ASN A 57 -9.84 -0.12 -8.88
N SER A 58 -10.29 -1.37 -9.04
CA SER A 58 -10.18 -2.42 -8.01
C SER A 58 -9.51 -3.72 -8.49
N GLY A 59 -8.77 -3.69 -9.60
CA GLY A 59 -8.10 -4.87 -10.14
C GLY A 59 -8.85 -5.57 -11.27
N GLY A 60 -9.88 -4.94 -11.85
CA GLY A 60 -10.76 -5.54 -12.87
C GLY A 60 -11.79 -6.50 -12.27
N GLY A 61 -12.62 -7.11 -13.12
CA GLY A 61 -13.64 -8.08 -12.73
C GLY A 61 -14.74 -8.21 -13.79
N VAL A 62 -15.95 -8.57 -13.37
CA VAL A 62 -17.09 -8.82 -14.27
C VAL A 62 -18.33 -8.04 -13.82
N ILE A 63 -19.00 -7.37 -14.74
CA ILE A 63 -20.34 -6.83 -14.52
C ILE A 63 -21.33 -7.86 -15.02
N ARG A 64 -22.22 -8.32 -14.14
CA ARG A 64 -23.31 -9.24 -14.47
C ARG A 64 -24.63 -8.47 -14.50
N MET A 65 -25.43 -8.70 -15.53
CA MET A 65 -26.77 -8.14 -15.65
C MET A 65 -27.73 -9.13 -16.31
N GLU A 66 -29.01 -8.97 -15.99
CA GLU A 66 -30.09 -9.74 -16.61
C GLU A 66 -30.72 -8.92 -17.73
N ILE A 67 -30.95 -9.53 -18.89
CA ILE A 67 -31.53 -8.86 -20.05
C ILE A 67 -33.01 -8.63 -19.80
N ALA A 68 -33.42 -7.36 -19.66
CA ALA A 68 -34.81 -7.00 -19.35
C ALA A 68 -35.77 -7.20 -20.54
N ASN A 69 -35.25 -7.10 -21.77
CA ASN A 69 -36.03 -7.26 -22.99
C ASN A 69 -36.06 -8.72 -23.46
N ASN A 70 -37.26 -9.22 -23.80
CA ASN A 70 -37.47 -10.57 -24.34
C ASN A 70 -37.01 -10.65 -25.80
N ASN A 71 -35.72 -10.78 -26.04
CA ASN A 71 -35.16 -11.06 -27.37
C ASN A 71 -34.67 -12.52 -27.42
N GLU A 72 -35.02 -13.25 -28.47
CA GLU A 72 -34.58 -14.64 -28.70
C GLU A 72 -33.14 -14.73 -29.28
N HIS A 73 -32.58 -13.61 -29.73
CA HIS A 73 -31.26 -13.53 -30.36
C HIS A 73 -30.23 -12.81 -29.47
N PRO A 74 -28.91 -13.08 -29.67
CA PRO A 74 -27.86 -12.31 -29.04
C PRO A 74 -28.02 -10.82 -29.31
N VAL A 75 -27.87 -9.99 -28.28
CA VAL A 75 -28.13 -8.54 -28.35
C VAL A 75 -26.84 -7.76 -28.10
N GLU A 76 -26.61 -6.73 -28.91
CA GLU A 76 -25.57 -5.73 -28.66
C GLU A 76 -25.87 -4.88 -27.42
N MET A 77 -24.88 -4.16 -26.90
CA MET A 77 -25.05 -3.38 -25.68
C MET A 77 -25.93 -2.12 -25.89
N GLY A 78 -25.71 -1.44 -27.01
CA GLY A 78 -26.32 -0.14 -27.34
C GLY A 78 -25.32 1.02 -27.24
N LEU A 79 -25.42 1.95 -28.18
CA LEU A 79 -24.43 3.00 -28.44
C LEU A 79 -24.26 3.95 -27.26
N ASP A 80 -25.32 4.24 -26.50
CA ASP A 80 -25.21 5.13 -25.34
C ASP A 80 -24.35 4.55 -24.20
N LEU A 81 -24.34 3.23 -24.05
CA LEU A 81 -23.47 2.54 -23.08
C LEU A 81 -22.04 2.48 -23.61
N GLU A 82 -21.85 2.08 -24.88
CA GLU A 82 -20.52 2.03 -25.51
C GLU A 82 -19.83 3.40 -25.52
N ASP A 83 -20.54 4.47 -25.91
CA ASP A 83 -20.00 5.83 -25.91
C ASP A 83 -19.66 6.31 -24.50
N SER A 84 -20.43 5.89 -23.50
CA SER A 84 -20.14 6.21 -22.12
C SER A 84 -18.91 5.46 -21.60
N PHE A 85 -18.69 4.23 -22.04
CA PHE A 85 -17.46 3.50 -21.75
C PHE A 85 -16.25 4.11 -22.45
N ARG A 86 -16.35 4.45 -23.74
CA ARG A 86 -15.29 5.17 -24.48
C ARG A 86 -14.90 6.47 -23.77
N LYS A 87 -15.88 7.24 -23.29
CA LYS A 87 -15.67 8.44 -22.48
C LYS A 87 -14.99 8.14 -21.15
N LEU A 88 -15.37 7.06 -20.48
CA LEU A 88 -14.81 6.65 -19.19
C LEU A 88 -13.32 6.29 -19.29
N ILE A 89 -12.93 5.61 -20.37
CA ILE A 89 -11.54 5.17 -20.58
C ILE A 89 -10.70 6.16 -21.39
N HIS A 90 -11.32 7.20 -21.95
CA HIS A 90 -10.70 8.16 -22.88
C HIS A 90 -9.97 7.46 -24.05
N SER A 91 -10.58 6.41 -24.60
CA SER A 91 -10.05 5.61 -25.72
C SER A 91 -11.17 5.22 -26.67
N THR A 92 -10.85 5.17 -27.97
CA THR A 92 -11.75 4.67 -29.01
C THR A 92 -11.81 3.14 -29.04
N ASP A 93 -10.72 2.47 -28.61
CA ASP A 93 -10.66 1.01 -28.50
C ASP A 93 -11.33 0.57 -27.18
N LEU A 94 -12.56 0.11 -27.30
CA LEU A 94 -13.37 -0.42 -26.20
C LEU A 94 -12.81 -1.77 -25.72
N GLN A 95 -12.30 -2.61 -26.63
CA GLN A 95 -11.85 -3.99 -26.36
C GLN A 95 -10.55 -4.02 -25.53
N ALA A 96 -9.82 -2.91 -25.47
CA ALA A 96 -8.69 -2.74 -24.57
C ALA A 96 -9.06 -2.92 -23.09
N PHE A 97 -10.30 -2.56 -22.69
CA PHE A 97 -10.77 -2.61 -21.31
C PHE A 97 -12.05 -3.42 -21.10
N PHE A 98 -12.93 -3.49 -22.09
CA PHE A 98 -14.24 -4.11 -21.97
C PHE A 98 -14.47 -5.15 -23.06
N GLU A 99 -14.86 -6.34 -22.65
CA GLU A 99 -15.39 -7.36 -23.54
C GLU A 99 -16.75 -7.83 -23.06
N THR A 100 -17.57 -8.29 -23.99
CA THR A 100 -18.95 -8.68 -23.69
C THR A 100 -19.21 -10.11 -24.10
N LYS A 101 -19.99 -10.81 -23.29
CA LYS A 101 -20.51 -12.14 -23.66
C LYS A 101 -21.92 -12.29 -23.13
N GLN A 102 -22.79 -12.86 -23.93
CA GLN A 102 -24.13 -13.23 -23.52
C GLN A 102 -24.16 -14.74 -23.26
N GLN A 103 -24.75 -15.14 -22.14
CA GLN A 103 -25.07 -16.53 -21.83
C GLN A 103 -26.52 -16.60 -21.37
N GLU A 104 -27.36 -17.26 -22.16
CA GLU A 104 -28.81 -17.33 -21.89
C GLU A 104 -29.42 -15.92 -21.71
N ARG A 105 -30.03 -15.66 -20.54
CA ARG A 105 -30.59 -14.34 -20.14
C ARG A 105 -29.60 -13.45 -19.40
N CYS A 106 -28.39 -13.92 -19.13
CA CYS A 106 -27.35 -13.12 -18.50
C CYS A 106 -26.45 -12.48 -19.56
N PHE A 107 -26.09 -11.22 -19.32
CA PHE A 107 -25.11 -10.49 -20.10
C PHE A 107 -23.94 -10.11 -19.20
N TYR A 108 -22.73 -10.37 -19.67
CA TYR A 108 -21.50 -10.16 -18.92
C TYR A 108 -20.64 -9.11 -19.62
N ILE A 109 -20.11 -8.17 -18.83
CA ILE A 109 -19.08 -7.23 -19.27
C ILE A 109 -17.82 -7.53 -18.47
N PHE A 110 -16.81 -8.06 -19.14
CA PHE A 110 -15.50 -8.33 -18.58
C PHE A 110 -14.69 -7.04 -18.57
N VAL A 111 -14.23 -6.63 -17.39
CA VAL A 111 -13.55 -5.35 -17.16
C VAL A 111 -12.10 -5.62 -16.78
N LYS A 112 -11.17 -5.23 -17.66
CA LYS A 112 -9.74 -5.21 -17.36
C LYS A 112 -9.44 -4.15 -16.28
N CYS A 113 -8.45 -4.39 -15.43
CA CYS A 113 -7.97 -3.38 -14.47
C CYS A 113 -7.53 -2.08 -15.18
N TRP A 114 -7.80 -0.93 -14.55
CA TRP A 114 -7.21 0.34 -14.95
C TRP A 114 -5.70 0.30 -14.73
N VAL A 115 -4.96 0.80 -15.72
CA VAL A 115 -3.50 0.90 -15.67
C VAL A 115 -3.15 2.33 -16.05
N ALA A 116 -2.38 3.00 -15.19
CA ALA A 116 -1.80 4.31 -15.48
C ALA A 116 -0.80 4.22 -16.64
N GLY A 117 -0.43 5.34 -17.26
CA GLY A 117 0.60 5.35 -18.31
C GLY A 117 0.30 6.36 -19.42
N PRO A 118 1.10 6.43 -20.49
CA PRO A 118 0.73 7.25 -21.65
C PRO A 118 -0.53 6.69 -22.31
N PHE A 119 -1.44 7.56 -22.72
CA PHE A 119 -2.53 7.14 -23.61
C PHE A 119 -1.91 6.65 -24.93
N THR A 120 -2.33 5.48 -25.42
CA THR A 120 -1.84 4.95 -26.70
C THR A 120 -2.08 5.97 -27.82
N GLY A 121 -1.00 6.47 -28.43
CA GLY A 121 -1.08 7.40 -29.56
C GLY A 121 -1.26 8.89 -29.21
N THR A 122 -1.19 9.31 -27.93
CA THR A 122 -1.21 10.74 -27.56
C THR A 122 -0.15 11.09 -26.51
N SER A 123 0.21 12.37 -26.42
CA SER A 123 1.18 12.90 -25.43
C SER A 123 0.58 13.12 -24.04
N SER A 124 -0.71 12.86 -23.84
CA SER A 124 -1.37 13.02 -22.54
C SER A 124 -1.11 11.81 -21.63
N ILE A 125 -0.94 12.10 -20.34
CA ILE A 125 -0.72 11.08 -19.30
C ILE A 125 -2.08 10.59 -18.81
N LYS A 126 -2.30 9.28 -18.90
CA LYS A 126 -3.47 8.62 -18.34
C LYS A 126 -3.43 8.72 -16.82
N PRO A 127 -4.47 9.26 -16.18
CA PRO A 127 -4.56 9.36 -14.73
C PRO A 127 -4.36 8.03 -14.02
N ARG A 128 -3.94 8.08 -12.76
CA ARG A 128 -3.77 6.87 -11.95
C ARG A 128 -5.08 6.20 -11.58
N ILE A 129 -6.19 6.94 -11.55
CA ILE A 129 -7.52 6.43 -11.21
C ILE A 129 -8.56 6.83 -12.26
N CYS A 130 -9.53 5.94 -12.48
CA CYS A 130 -10.65 6.18 -13.36
C CYS A 130 -11.77 6.93 -12.60
N SER A 131 -12.45 7.86 -13.27
CA SER A 131 -13.53 8.65 -12.68
C SER A 131 -14.63 8.90 -13.70
N LEU A 132 -15.89 8.84 -13.26
CA LEU A 132 -17.03 9.28 -14.07
C LEU A 132 -17.05 10.80 -14.18
N PHE A 133 -16.70 11.48 -13.08
CA PHE A 133 -16.64 12.92 -13.00
C PHE A 133 -15.62 13.36 -11.95
N SER A 134 -14.75 14.31 -12.28
CA SER A 134 -13.75 14.84 -11.34
C SER A 134 -14.35 15.79 -10.31
N SER A 135 -15.52 16.35 -10.59
CA SER A 135 -16.16 17.42 -9.79
C SER A 135 -15.33 18.70 -9.70
N LEU A 136 -14.32 18.85 -10.56
CA LEU A 136 -13.55 20.08 -10.72
C LEU A 136 -14.06 20.86 -11.91
N TYR A 137 -14.18 22.17 -11.71
CA TYR A 137 -14.57 23.09 -12.75
C TYR A 137 -13.52 24.18 -12.94
N ARG A 138 -13.45 24.69 -14.16
CA ARG A 138 -12.69 25.90 -14.50
C ARG A 138 -13.54 26.83 -15.36
N ARG A 139 -13.31 28.14 -15.26
CA ARG A 139 -13.75 29.09 -16.30
C ARG A 139 -12.74 29.12 -17.43
N SER A 140 -13.23 29.14 -18.67
CA SER A 140 -12.41 29.34 -19.86
C SER A 140 -13.19 30.23 -20.82
N GLY A 141 -12.73 31.47 -21.01
CA GLY A 141 -13.52 32.48 -21.72
C GLY A 141 -14.81 32.79 -20.95
N THR A 142 -15.96 32.64 -21.60
CA THR A 142 -17.28 32.95 -21.02
C THR A 142 -17.98 31.74 -20.41
N SER A 143 -17.38 30.55 -20.46
CA SER A 143 -18.06 29.30 -20.11
C SER A 143 -17.38 28.57 -18.95
N VAL A 144 -18.19 27.90 -18.14
CA VAL A 144 -17.73 26.95 -17.12
C VAL A 144 -17.62 25.56 -17.73
N PHE A 145 -16.43 24.97 -17.65
CA PHE A 145 -16.16 23.61 -18.12
C PHE A 145 -15.79 22.70 -16.96
N PRO A 146 -16.39 21.50 -16.89
CA PRO A 146 -15.87 20.45 -16.02
C PRO A 146 -14.52 19.97 -16.56
N LEU A 147 -13.58 19.71 -15.67
CA LEU A 147 -12.32 19.10 -16.04
C LEU A 147 -12.51 17.60 -16.25
N ASP A 148 -12.08 17.09 -17.39
CA ASP A 148 -11.95 15.65 -17.54
C ASP A 148 -10.85 15.08 -16.61
N SER A 149 -10.69 13.77 -16.59
CA SER A 149 -9.74 13.11 -15.67
C SER A 149 -8.27 13.53 -15.94
N GLY A 150 -7.88 13.70 -17.21
CA GLY A 150 -6.51 14.11 -17.59
C GLY A 150 -6.24 15.59 -17.31
N GLU A 151 -7.22 16.45 -17.57
CA GLU A 151 -7.16 17.87 -17.22
C GLU A 151 -7.13 18.08 -15.71
N ALA A 152 -7.95 17.33 -14.96
CA ALA A 152 -7.96 17.36 -13.49
C ALA A 152 -6.60 16.97 -12.91
N PHE A 153 -5.95 15.91 -13.44
CA PHE A 153 -4.59 15.54 -13.05
C PHE A 153 -3.62 16.70 -13.23
N SER A 154 -3.60 17.28 -14.43
CA SER A 154 -2.68 18.36 -14.82
C SER A 154 -2.90 19.61 -13.97
N PHE A 155 -4.16 19.92 -13.66
CA PHE A 155 -4.55 21.01 -12.78
C PHE A 155 -4.02 20.80 -11.35
N LEU A 156 -4.22 19.61 -10.77
CA LEU A 156 -3.75 19.30 -9.42
C LEU A 156 -2.22 19.29 -9.32
N GLU A 157 -1.53 18.74 -10.31
CA GLU A 157 -0.06 18.80 -10.42
C GLU A 157 0.44 20.25 -10.42
N THR A 158 -0.21 21.12 -11.20
CA THR A 158 0.14 22.55 -11.26
C THR A 158 -0.08 23.22 -9.90
N LYS A 159 -1.21 22.96 -9.23
CA LYS A 159 -1.48 23.51 -7.89
C LYS A 159 -0.48 23.00 -6.84
N LYS A 160 -0.13 21.72 -6.87
CA LYS A 160 0.87 21.10 -5.98
C LYS A 160 2.25 21.72 -6.16
N ARG A 161 2.70 21.93 -7.41
CA ARG A 161 3.98 22.61 -7.71
C ARG A 161 4.00 24.05 -7.21
N ASN A 162 2.94 24.81 -7.50
CA ASN A 162 2.84 26.21 -7.07
C ASN A 162 2.84 26.34 -5.54
N ALA A 163 2.23 25.39 -4.83
CA ALA A 163 2.27 25.36 -3.36
C ALA A 163 3.68 25.12 -2.79
N LYS A 164 4.51 24.28 -3.44
CA LYS A 164 5.90 24.05 -3.01
C LYS A 164 6.76 25.32 -3.11
N TYR A 165 6.65 26.09 -4.19
CA TYR A 165 7.45 27.31 -4.39
C TYR A 165 7.07 28.46 -3.44
N LEU A 166 5.85 28.52 -2.93
CA LEU A 166 5.46 29.51 -1.92
C LEU A 166 6.04 29.21 -0.52
N GLY A 167 6.58 28.00 -0.28
CA GLY A 167 7.17 27.59 0.99
C GLY A 167 8.63 28.03 1.20
N GLU A 168 9.35 28.46 0.15
CA GLU A 168 10.79 28.79 0.21
C GLU A 168 11.12 30.29 0.09
N GLY A 169 10.11 31.18 0.11
CA GLY A 169 10.32 32.64 -0.02
C GLY A 169 9.55 33.47 1.01
N PRO A 170 10.04 34.67 1.39
CA PRO A 170 9.37 35.51 2.36
C PRO A 170 8.01 35.95 1.81
N SER A 171 6.98 35.36 2.40
CA SER A 171 5.58 35.60 2.14
C SER A 171 5.19 37.07 2.35
N ASN A 172 4.21 37.53 1.54
CA ASN A 172 3.34 38.69 1.73
C ASN A 172 3.70 40.07 1.15
N LYS A 173 4.82 40.29 0.45
CA LYS A 173 5.08 41.62 -0.15
C LYS A 173 4.69 41.78 -1.62
N ILE A 174 4.73 40.72 -2.43
CA ILE A 174 4.52 40.85 -3.89
C ILE A 174 3.03 40.75 -4.30
N LEU A 175 2.17 40.01 -3.58
CA LEU A 175 0.74 39.95 -3.92
C LEU A 175 -0.05 41.20 -3.50
N ARG A 176 0.27 41.79 -2.34
CA ARG A 176 -0.50 42.93 -1.79
C ARG A 176 -0.38 44.21 -2.63
N VAL A 177 0.74 44.41 -3.31
CA VAL A 177 1.00 45.62 -4.11
C VAL A 177 0.29 45.58 -5.47
N THR A 178 0.02 44.37 -6.00
CA THR A 178 -0.64 44.19 -7.29
C THR A 178 -2.17 44.08 -7.17
N GLU A 179 -2.71 43.50 -6.09
CA GLU A 179 -4.16 43.33 -5.89
C GLU A 179 -4.95 44.65 -5.70
N GLN A 180 -4.32 45.70 -5.16
CA GLN A 180 -4.99 46.98 -4.94
C GLN A 180 -5.15 47.81 -6.22
N ASN A 181 -4.24 47.67 -7.18
CA ASN A 181 -4.27 48.46 -8.42
C ASN A 181 -5.10 47.80 -9.55
N VAL A 182 -5.23 46.46 -9.57
CA VAL A 182 -6.02 45.75 -10.59
C VAL A 182 -7.52 45.77 -10.29
N ASN A 183 -7.94 45.85 -9.02
CA ASN A 183 -9.37 45.80 -8.65
C ASN A 183 -10.16 47.09 -8.96
N ARG A 184 -9.51 48.25 -9.07
CA ARG A 184 -10.21 49.54 -9.29
C ARG A 184 -10.69 49.73 -10.74
N SER A 185 -10.16 48.99 -11.70
CA SER A 185 -10.53 49.10 -13.12
C SER A 185 -11.50 48.02 -13.59
N ASN A 186 -11.85 47.03 -12.77
CA ASN A 186 -12.80 45.98 -13.15
C ASN A 186 -14.24 46.53 -13.13
N PRO A 187 -14.94 46.61 -14.28
CA PRO A 187 -16.31 47.11 -14.37
C PRO A 187 -17.29 46.37 -13.45
N ALA A 188 -17.10 45.07 -13.24
CA ALA A 188 -17.94 44.27 -12.35
C ALA A 188 -17.75 44.65 -10.88
N HIS A 189 -16.54 45.07 -10.48
CA HIS A 189 -16.29 45.56 -9.13
C HIS A 189 -17.02 46.89 -8.86
N LEU A 190 -17.08 47.77 -9.87
CA LEU A 190 -17.82 49.03 -9.77
C LEU A 190 -19.33 48.79 -9.56
N ILE A 191 -19.91 47.84 -10.30
CA ILE A 191 -21.31 47.44 -10.08
C ILE A 191 -21.49 46.79 -8.70
N PHE A 192 -20.56 45.93 -8.28
CA PHE A 192 -20.60 45.30 -6.96
C PHE A 192 -20.56 46.32 -5.80
N GLN A 193 -19.97 47.50 -6.01
CA GLN A 193 -19.96 48.56 -5.00
C GLN A 193 -21.28 49.35 -4.91
N ARG A 194 -22.11 49.37 -5.96
CA ARG A 194 -23.43 50.03 -5.93
C ARG A 194 -24.35 49.35 -4.91
N ASP A 195 -25.37 50.07 -4.44
CA ASP A 195 -26.41 49.50 -3.57
C ASP A 195 -27.73 49.24 -4.31
N GLN A 196 -27.89 49.84 -5.50
CA GLN A 196 -29.13 49.84 -6.26
C GLN A 196 -28.87 49.82 -7.77
N LEU A 197 -29.79 49.20 -8.52
CA LEU A 197 -29.83 49.04 -9.98
C LEU A 197 -31.24 49.33 -10.50
N GLU A 198 -31.35 49.74 -11.76
CA GLU A 198 -32.65 49.93 -12.41
C GLU A 198 -33.07 48.67 -13.18
N LYS A 199 -34.35 48.34 -13.17
CA LYS A 199 -34.89 47.26 -13.99
C LYS A 199 -34.71 47.60 -15.47
N ASP A 200 -34.38 46.59 -16.27
CA ASP A 200 -33.98 46.73 -17.68
C ASP A 200 -32.68 47.53 -17.92
N GLU A 201 -31.94 47.94 -16.87
CA GLU A 201 -30.58 48.49 -16.99
C GLU A 201 -29.68 47.46 -17.68
N ILE A 202 -28.97 47.88 -18.72
CA ILE A 202 -28.01 47.04 -19.43
C ILE A 202 -26.64 47.22 -18.77
N LEU A 203 -26.09 46.14 -18.20
CA LEU A 203 -24.77 46.19 -17.58
C LEU A 203 -23.69 46.48 -18.64
N PRO A 204 -22.68 47.33 -18.35
CA PRO A 204 -21.73 47.83 -19.34
C PRO A 204 -20.63 46.84 -19.73
N PHE A 205 -20.77 45.56 -19.37
CA PHE A 205 -19.80 44.50 -19.66
C PHE A 205 -20.51 43.18 -19.96
N PRO A 206 -19.93 42.33 -20.83
CA PRO A 206 -20.42 40.97 -21.07
C PRO A 206 -19.96 40.00 -19.97
N GLU A 207 -20.41 38.76 -20.06
CA GLU A 207 -19.73 37.64 -19.38
C GLU A 207 -18.28 37.53 -19.86
N SER A 208 -17.41 37.15 -18.95
CA SER A 208 -15.96 37.03 -19.13
C SER A 208 -15.42 35.91 -18.23
N GLN A 209 -14.12 35.68 -18.20
CA GLN A 209 -13.51 34.68 -17.32
C GLN A 209 -13.81 34.92 -15.83
N ASP A 210 -14.00 36.19 -15.45
CA ASP A 210 -14.24 36.66 -14.08
C ASP A 210 -15.69 37.15 -13.84
N VAL A 211 -16.58 37.16 -14.85
CA VAL A 211 -18.00 37.57 -14.70
C VAL A 211 -18.98 36.56 -15.31
N GLU A 212 -20.00 36.14 -14.55
CA GLU A 212 -21.07 35.23 -15.00
C GLU A 212 -22.45 35.81 -14.66
N PHE A 213 -23.39 35.77 -15.60
CA PHE A 213 -24.78 36.19 -15.44
C PHE A 213 -25.72 34.98 -15.39
N LYS A 214 -26.65 34.99 -14.44
CA LYS A 214 -27.73 34.00 -14.36
C LYS A 214 -29.05 34.68 -14.03
N GLN A 215 -30.15 34.17 -14.58
CA GLN A 215 -31.50 34.61 -14.22
C GLN A 215 -32.05 33.79 -13.05
N PHE A 216 -33.04 34.32 -12.33
CA PHE A 216 -33.79 33.53 -11.35
C PHE A 216 -34.79 32.58 -12.02
N SER A 217 -34.85 31.33 -11.54
CA SER A 217 -35.91 30.40 -11.93
C SER A 217 -37.25 30.82 -11.31
N THR A 218 -38.25 31.10 -12.15
CA THR A 218 -39.57 31.68 -11.80
C THR A 218 -40.43 30.85 -10.84
N LYS A 219 -40.08 29.60 -10.53
CA LYS A 219 -40.90 28.73 -9.65
C LYS A 219 -40.21 28.27 -8.35
N ARG A 220 -38.86 28.30 -8.26
CA ARG A 220 -38.07 27.85 -7.08
C ARG A 220 -36.68 28.50 -7.00
N ALA A 221 -36.61 29.82 -6.84
CA ALA A 221 -35.37 30.59 -6.83
C ALA A 221 -34.30 30.05 -5.86
N GLN A 222 -34.63 29.82 -4.58
CA GLN A 222 -33.67 29.31 -3.59
C GLN A 222 -33.07 27.95 -3.96
N LYS A 223 -33.91 27.02 -4.48
CA LYS A 223 -33.44 25.69 -4.92
C LYS A 223 -32.54 25.80 -6.16
N TYR A 224 -32.88 26.69 -7.09
CA TYR A 224 -32.08 26.95 -8.27
C TYR A 224 -30.70 27.51 -7.90
N VAL A 225 -30.65 28.55 -7.06
CA VAL A 225 -29.39 29.14 -6.58
C VAL A 225 -28.53 28.08 -5.92
N LYS A 226 -29.10 27.29 -4.99
CA LYS A 226 -28.38 26.21 -4.30
C LYS A 226 -27.76 25.18 -5.27
N ASN A 227 -28.39 24.92 -6.42
CA ASN A 227 -27.90 23.96 -7.40
C ASN A 227 -26.77 24.51 -8.30
N ILE A 228 -26.76 25.82 -8.59
CA ILE A 228 -25.73 26.41 -9.45
C ILE A 228 -24.46 26.79 -8.67
N ILE A 229 -24.58 27.13 -7.38
CA ILE A 229 -23.48 27.57 -6.53
C ILE A 229 -22.26 26.64 -6.61
N PRO A 230 -22.39 25.31 -6.43
CA PRO A 230 -21.21 24.45 -6.39
C PRO A 230 -20.37 24.48 -7.67
N GLN A 231 -21.01 24.53 -8.83
CA GLN A 231 -20.35 24.58 -10.13
C GLN A 231 -19.61 25.91 -10.34
N TYR A 232 -20.29 27.04 -10.19
CA TYR A 232 -19.70 28.35 -10.51
C TYR A 232 -18.67 28.78 -9.47
N ILE A 233 -18.91 28.53 -8.18
CA ILE A 233 -17.95 28.90 -7.12
C ILE A 233 -16.68 28.07 -7.22
N SER A 234 -16.78 26.75 -7.48
CA SER A 234 -15.62 25.90 -7.77
C SER A 234 -14.84 26.45 -8.98
N ALA A 235 -15.53 26.78 -10.07
CA ALA A 235 -14.89 27.31 -11.27
C ALA A 235 -14.11 28.60 -10.98
N PHE A 236 -14.74 29.60 -10.37
CA PHE A 236 -14.09 30.87 -10.02
C PHE A 236 -12.91 30.70 -9.06
N ALA A 237 -13.09 29.93 -8.00
CA ALA A 237 -12.04 29.66 -7.03
C ALA A 237 -10.80 29.03 -7.68
N ASN A 238 -11.01 28.14 -8.66
CA ASN A 238 -9.95 27.47 -9.41
C ASN A 238 -9.29 28.36 -10.48
N THR A 239 -9.96 29.42 -10.96
CA THR A 239 -9.49 30.28 -12.07
C THR A 239 -9.45 31.78 -11.75
N GLY A 240 -8.71 32.16 -10.71
CA GLY A 240 -8.37 33.58 -10.47
C GLY A 240 -9.44 34.42 -9.77
N GLY A 241 -10.54 33.82 -9.31
CA GLY A 241 -11.67 34.52 -8.69
C GLY A 241 -12.63 35.14 -9.72
N GLY A 242 -13.67 35.81 -9.22
CA GLY A 242 -14.65 36.50 -10.07
C GLY A 242 -15.97 36.83 -9.37
N TYR A 243 -16.99 37.15 -10.18
CA TYR A 243 -18.30 37.63 -9.78
C TYR A 243 -19.42 36.81 -10.46
N LEU A 244 -20.30 36.23 -9.65
CA LEU A 244 -21.55 35.61 -10.11
C LEU A 244 -22.71 36.55 -9.82
N PHE A 245 -23.37 37.03 -10.86
CA PHE A 245 -24.56 37.89 -10.77
C PHE A 245 -25.81 37.05 -11.06
N ILE A 246 -26.74 37.00 -10.10
CA ILE A 246 -28.00 36.27 -10.19
C ILE A 246 -29.16 37.28 -10.20
N GLY A 247 -29.96 37.29 -11.25
CA GLY A 247 -30.97 38.30 -11.57
C GLY A 247 -30.64 39.14 -12.81
N VAL A 248 -29.69 38.69 -13.64
CA VAL A 248 -29.29 39.38 -14.89
C VAL A 248 -29.46 38.42 -16.07
N ASP A 249 -30.01 38.90 -17.17
CA ASP A 249 -30.12 38.13 -18.42
C ASP A 249 -28.75 37.99 -19.10
N ASP A 250 -28.37 36.77 -19.48
CA ASP A 250 -27.07 36.49 -20.12
C ASP A 250 -27.01 37.03 -21.57
N LYS A 251 -28.13 37.03 -22.29
CA LYS A 251 -28.20 37.47 -23.69
C LYS A 251 -28.28 38.98 -23.85
N SER A 252 -29.25 39.61 -23.18
CA SER A 252 -29.47 41.06 -23.26
C SER A 252 -28.66 41.87 -22.24
N LYS A 253 -28.06 41.21 -21.23
CA LYS A 253 -27.32 41.84 -20.12
C LYS A 253 -28.19 42.77 -19.27
N LYS A 254 -29.52 42.63 -19.39
CA LYS A 254 -30.49 43.42 -18.66
C LYS A 254 -30.66 42.94 -17.24
N VAL A 255 -30.76 43.88 -16.31
CA VAL A 255 -31.14 43.63 -14.92
C VAL A 255 -32.62 43.28 -14.86
N LEU A 256 -32.93 42.06 -14.42
CA LEU A 256 -34.30 41.57 -14.23
C LEU A 256 -34.68 41.53 -12.75
N GLY A 257 -33.73 41.14 -11.90
CA GLY A 257 -33.96 40.88 -10.48
C GLY A 257 -34.81 39.64 -10.21
N CYS A 258 -35.31 39.54 -8.99
CA CYS A 258 -36.33 38.59 -8.54
C CYS A 258 -37.47 39.36 -7.89
N ASP A 259 -38.71 38.86 -7.93
CA ASP A 259 -39.80 39.49 -7.18
C ASP A 259 -39.47 39.58 -5.68
N LYS A 260 -39.61 40.78 -5.12
CA LYS A 260 -39.37 41.07 -3.69
C LYS A 260 -40.13 40.15 -2.73
N ASP A 261 -41.32 39.68 -3.14
CA ASP A 261 -42.21 38.87 -2.30
C ASP A 261 -41.85 37.37 -2.36
N ASN A 262 -41.05 36.96 -3.34
CA ASN A 262 -40.71 35.55 -3.59
C ASN A 262 -39.39 35.12 -2.92
N ILE A 263 -38.57 36.05 -2.42
CA ILE A 263 -37.23 35.75 -1.87
C ILE A 263 -36.98 36.53 -0.58
N ASP A 264 -36.74 35.80 0.51
CA ASP A 264 -36.10 36.35 1.70
C ASP A 264 -34.57 36.37 1.52
N CYS A 265 -33.99 37.57 1.41
CA CYS A 265 -32.55 37.78 1.23
C CYS A 265 -31.72 37.18 2.37
N SER A 266 -32.24 37.18 3.61
CA SER A 266 -31.49 36.68 4.77
C SER A 266 -31.35 35.16 4.72
N SER A 267 -32.43 34.42 4.44
CA SER A 267 -32.39 32.98 4.24
C SER A 267 -31.62 32.58 2.98
N LEU A 268 -31.73 33.32 1.88
CA LEU A 268 -30.96 33.04 0.66
C LEU A 268 -29.47 33.24 0.89
N LYS A 269 -29.06 34.32 1.57
CA LYS A 269 -27.66 34.58 1.95
C LYS A 269 -27.09 33.41 2.75
N LYS A 270 -27.80 32.99 3.80
CA LYS A 270 -27.39 31.85 4.64
C LYS A 270 -27.30 30.55 3.84
N ASN A 271 -28.26 30.29 2.94
CA ASN A 271 -28.24 29.12 2.07
C ASN A 271 -27.04 29.12 1.10
N ILE A 272 -26.64 30.29 0.59
CA ILE A 272 -25.47 30.46 -0.26
C ILE A 272 -24.20 30.22 0.55
N GLU A 273 -24.07 30.87 1.71
CA GLU A 273 -22.93 30.71 2.62
C GLU A 273 -22.77 29.24 3.04
N ASP A 274 -23.86 28.59 3.46
CA ASP A 274 -23.88 27.17 3.82
C ASP A 274 -23.51 26.26 2.64
N ALA A 275 -23.91 26.61 1.40
CA ALA A 275 -23.59 25.83 0.22
C ALA A 275 -22.10 25.96 -0.14
N ILE A 276 -21.52 27.16 -0.04
CA ILE A 276 -20.10 27.41 -0.31
C ILE A 276 -19.21 26.75 0.76
N ASN A 277 -19.57 26.89 2.03
CA ASN A 277 -18.80 26.31 3.14
C ASN A 277 -18.80 24.76 3.16
N LYS A 278 -19.73 24.12 2.43
CA LYS A 278 -19.79 22.66 2.26
C LYS A 278 -18.99 22.15 1.08
N LEU A 279 -18.42 23.03 0.25
CA LEU A 279 -17.65 22.60 -0.92
C LEU A 279 -16.36 21.90 -0.49
N PRO A 280 -16.06 20.69 -1.02
CA PRO A 280 -14.83 20.01 -0.69
C PRO A 280 -13.61 20.79 -1.19
N CYS A 281 -12.62 20.96 -0.34
CA CYS A 281 -11.40 21.69 -0.64
C CYS A 281 -10.19 20.82 -0.29
N VAL A 282 -9.20 20.76 -1.19
CA VAL A 282 -7.95 20.06 -0.93
C VAL A 282 -6.80 21.04 -0.97
N HIS A 283 -5.96 20.98 0.08
CA HIS A 283 -4.79 21.83 0.25
C HIS A 283 -3.50 21.06 0.03
N PHE A 284 -2.62 21.62 -0.80
CA PHE A 284 -1.22 21.24 -0.90
C PHE A 284 -0.30 22.21 -0.13
N CYS A 285 -0.85 23.32 0.39
CA CYS A 285 -0.16 24.33 1.18
C CYS A 285 -0.48 24.22 2.68
N GLN A 286 0.33 24.85 3.53
CA GLN A 286 0.14 24.83 4.99
C GLN A 286 -1.00 25.74 5.49
N SER A 287 -1.48 26.70 4.69
CA SER A 287 -2.38 27.76 5.17
C SER A 287 -3.80 27.29 5.52
N GLN A 288 -4.22 26.09 5.07
CA GLN A 288 -5.54 25.46 5.31
C GLN A 288 -6.72 26.46 5.33
N SER A 289 -6.68 27.45 4.44
CA SER A 289 -7.62 28.56 4.43
C SER A 289 -8.94 28.17 3.77
N GLN A 290 -10.07 28.61 4.32
CA GLN A 290 -11.37 28.44 3.67
C GLN A 290 -11.51 29.31 2.41
N ILE A 291 -12.54 29.03 1.61
CA ILE A 291 -12.89 29.83 0.43
C ILE A 291 -13.25 31.24 0.89
N ALA A 292 -12.55 32.26 0.39
CA ALA A 292 -12.87 33.65 0.68
C ALA A 292 -13.89 34.18 -0.35
N PHE A 293 -15.05 34.61 0.13
CA PHE A 293 -16.12 35.14 -0.71
C PHE A 293 -16.93 36.24 -0.02
N THR A 294 -17.72 36.99 -0.79
CA THR A 294 -18.63 38.02 -0.28
C THR A 294 -19.95 37.96 -1.05
N VAL A 295 -21.06 37.90 -0.33
CA VAL A 295 -22.42 37.92 -0.91
C VAL A 295 -23.04 39.30 -0.66
N LYS A 296 -23.47 39.97 -1.72
CA LYS A 296 -24.18 41.27 -1.67
C LYS A 296 -25.51 41.17 -2.43
N PHE A 297 -26.55 41.79 -1.88
CA PHE A 297 -27.82 42.00 -2.57
C PHE A 297 -27.89 43.45 -3.03
N LEU A 298 -28.27 43.66 -4.29
CA LEU A 298 -28.47 44.97 -4.89
C LEU A 298 -29.97 45.17 -5.11
N ASP A 299 -30.50 46.29 -4.65
CA ASP A 299 -31.92 46.62 -4.79
C ASP A 299 -32.23 46.97 -6.24
N VAL A 300 -33.31 46.41 -6.79
CA VAL A 300 -33.76 46.69 -8.17
C VAL A 300 -35.01 47.54 -8.13
N PHE A 301 -34.94 48.72 -8.72
CA PHE A 301 -36.06 49.65 -8.82
C PHE A 301 -36.72 49.57 -10.20
N ASP A 302 -38.04 49.69 -10.23
CA ASP A 302 -38.84 49.87 -11.44
C ASP A 302 -39.64 51.16 -11.26
N GLN A 303 -39.31 52.20 -12.03
CA GLN A 303 -39.94 53.52 -11.94
C GLN A 303 -39.92 54.11 -10.50
N GLY A 304 -38.82 53.91 -9.76
CA GLY A 304 -38.65 54.41 -8.39
C GLY A 304 -39.30 53.55 -7.30
N GLN A 305 -39.93 52.42 -7.65
CA GLN A 305 -40.44 51.45 -6.67
C GLN A 305 -39.53 50.22 -6.60
N LEU A 306 -39.17 49.78 -5.38
CA LEU A 306 -38.44 48.53 -5.18
C LEU A 306 -39.27 47.36 -5.72
N CYS A 307 -38.77 46.72 -6.79
CA CYS A 307 -39.41 45.59 -7.45
C CYS A 307 -38.72 44.26 -7.11
N GLY A 308 -37.42 44.29 -6.76
CA GLY A 308 -36.68 43.06 -6.58
C GLY A 308 -35.24 43.20 -6.12
N TYR A 309 -34.50 42.09 -6.20
CA TYR A 309 -33.07 42.03 -5.84
C TYR A 309 -32.22 41.31 -6.90
N VAL A 310 -30.98 41.77 -7.07
CA VAL A 310 -29.89 41.02 -7.72
C VAL A 310 -28.94 40.51 -6.65
N CYS A 311 -28.62 39.21 -6.67
CA CYS A 311 -27.63 38.62 -5.78
C CYS A 311 -26.28 38.56 -6.49
N VAL A 312 -25.25 39.19 -5.91
CA VAL A 312 -23.89 39.16 -6.43
C VAL A 312 -22.96 38.45 -5.46
N ILE A 313 -22.21 37.47 -5.97
CA ILE A 313 -21.26 36.70 -5.18
C ILE A 313 -19.87 36.93 -5.74
N ARG A 314 -19.02 37.59 -4.96
CA ARG A 314 -17.60 37.78 -5.25
C ARG A 314 -16.81 36.63 -4.65
N VAL A 315 -16.02 35.93 -5.47
CA VAL A 315 -15.15 34.82 -5.06
C VAL A 315 -13.71 35.23 -5.26
N MET A 316 -12.87 35.05 -4.25
CA MET A 316 -11.44 35.29 -4.36
C MET A 316 -10.72 34.04 -4.91
N PRO A 317 -9.57 34.19 -5.58
CA PRO A 317 -8.77 33.05 -6.02
C PRO A 317 -8.41 32.14 -4.85
N PHE A 318 -8.52 30.82 -5.06
CA PHE A 318 -8.17 29.83 -4.06
C PHE A 318 -6.76 29.25 -4.29
N CYS A 319 -6.02 29.05 -3.20
CA CYS A 319 -4.62 28.64 -3.24
C CYS A 319 -4.41 27.25 -3.87
N CYS A 320 -5.34 26.32 -3.67
CA CYS A 320 -5.23 24.92 -4.13
C CYS A 320 -6.43 24.55 -5.01
N ALA A 321 -7.22 23.54 -4.63
CA ALA A 321 -8.33 23.02 -5.43
C ALA A 321 -9.66 23.06 -4.66
N VAL A 322 -10.71 23.58 -5.30
CA VAL A 322 -12.10 23.56 -4.81
C VAL A 322 -12.94 22.69 -5.74
N PHE A 323 -13.66 21.75 -5.16
CA PHE A 323 -14.56 20.84 -5.89
C PHE A 323 -16.01 21.32 -5.74
N SER A 324 -16.85 21.05 -6.73
CA SER A 324 -18.29 21.30 -6.62
C SER A 324 -18.97 20.30 -5.68
N GLU A 325 -18.47 19.07 -5.65
CA GLU A 325 -18.94 17.97 -4.81
C GLU A 325 -17.84 16.91 -4.74
N SER A 326 -18.03 15.84 -3.97
CA SER A 326 -17.08 14.72 -4.00
C SER A 326 -16.94 14.16 -5.43
N PRO A 327 -15.73 13.84 -5.89
CA PRO A 327 -15.52 13.23 -7.20
C PRO A 327 -16.38 11.98 -7.37
N ASN A 328 -17.04 11.84 -8.53
CA ASN A 328 -17.84 10.67 -8.84
C ASN A 328 -16.91 9.55 -9.32
N SER A 329 -16.27 8.88 -8.37
CA SER A 329 -15.38 7.76 -8.58
C SER A 329 -15.62 6.71 -7.51
N TRP A 330 -15.49 5.45 -7.90
CA TRP A 330 -15.90 4.29 -7.09
C TRP A 330 -14.76 3.29 -7.01
N LEU A 331 -14.74 2.53 -5.92
CA LEU A 331 -13.90 1.34 -5.75
C LEU A 331 -14.67 0.23 -5.03
N VAL A 332 -14.12 -0.97 -5.05
CA VAL A 332 -14.57 -2.09 -4.21
C VAL A 332 -13.60 -2.20 -3.04
N LYS A 333 -14.09 -1.95 -1.83
CA LYS A 333 -13.34 -2.08 -0.57
C LYS A 333 -14.09 -3.01 0.36
N ASP A 334 -13.40 -3.98 0.95
CA ASP A 334 -14.00 -4.95 1.87
C ASP A 334 -15.28 -5.57 1.28
N GLN A 335 -15.20 -5.94 0.00
CA GLN A 335 -16.29 -6.54 -0.77
C GLN A 335 -17.56 -5.66 -0.90
N LYS A 336 -17.42 -4.35 -0.72
CA LYS A 336 -18.51 -3.38 -0.86
C LYS A 336 -18.13 -2.30 -1.85
N LEU A 337 -19.13 -1.83 -2.57
CA LEU A 337 -18.99 -0.69 -3.45
C LEU A 337 -18.90 0.60 -2.61
N CYS A 338 -17.79 1.32 -2.71
CA CYS A 338 -17.54 2.54 -1.95
C CYS A 338 -17.28 3.70 -2.93
N SER A 339 -17.96 4.83 -2.71
CA SER A 339 -17.61 6.10 -3.35
C SER A 339 -16.37 6.68 -2.69
N LEU A 340 -15.42 7.18 -3.48
CA LEU A 340 -14.24 7.86 -2.95
C LEU A 340 -14.61 9.21 -2.33
N THR A 341 -14.01 9.51 -1.18
CA THR A 341 -13.97 10.89 -0.66
C THR A 341 -13.03 11.74 -1.51
N THR A 342 -13.15 13.07 -1.42
CA THR A 342 -12.29 13.99 -2.18
C THR A 342 -10.82 13.82 -1.81
N GLU A 343 -10.53 13.61 -0.53
CA GLU A 343 -9.18 13.42 -0.01
C GLU A 343 -8.58 12.09 -0.48
N GLU A 344 -9.33 10.99 -0.42
CA GLU A 344 -8.89 9.69 -0.95
C GLU A 344 -8.67 9.75 -2.46
N TRP A 345 -9.59 10.39 -3.19
CA TRP A 345 -9.50 10.53 -4.64
C TRP A 345 -8.26 11.34 -5.03
N VAL A 346 -8.03 12.53 -4.46
CA VAL A 346 -6.82 13.31 -4.73
C VAL A 346 -5.57 12.56 -4.29
N GLY A 347 -5.61 11.87 -3.15
CA GLY A 347 -4.52 11.03 -2.66
C GLY A 347 -4.11 9.97 -3.68
N MET A 348 -5.06 9.22 -4.23
CA MET A 348 -4.79 8.19 -5.24
C MET A 348 -4.43 8.78 -6.61
N MET A 349 -5.06 9.89 -7.01
CA MET A 349 -4.80 10.59 -8.26
C MET A 349 -3.39 11.15 -8.33
N MET A 350 -2.90 11.67 -7.20
CA MET A 350 -1.61 12.35 -7.03
C MET A 350 -0.55 11.47 -6.38
N ASP A 351 -0.83 10.17 -6.20
CA ASP A 351 0.11 9.22 -5.63
C ASP A 351 1.28 9.04 -6.60
N THR A 352 2.43 9.58 -6.20
CA THR A 352 3.66 9.56 -6.98
C THR A 352 4.58 8.48 -6.43
N GLU A 353 5.54 8.03 -7.24
CA GLU A 353 6.63 7.26 -6.67
C GLU A 353 7.34 8.09 -5.58
N PRO A 354 7.72 7.46 -4.47
CA PRO A 354 8.55 8.14 -3.48
C PRO A 354 9.80 8.69 -4.16
N ASP A 355 10.26 9.88 -3.75
CA ASP A 355 11.40 10.58 -4.37
C ASP A 355 12.59 9.62 -4.54
N LEU A 356 12.74 9.13 -5.77
CA LEU A 356 13.66 8.05 -6.14
C LEU A 356 15.11 8.43 -5.90
N LEU A 357 15.46 9.71 -5.77
CA LEU A 357 16.83 10.16 -5.56
C LEU A 357 17.45 9.57 -4.27
N CYS A 358 16.67 9.37 -3.21
CA CYS A 358 17.18 8.78 -1.97
C CYS A 358 17.17 7.23 -1.98
N LEU A 359 16.30 6.59 -2.76
CA LEU A 359 16.20 5.13 -2.84
C LEU A 359 17.06 4.52 -3.95
N SER A 360 17.19 5.20 -5.09
CA SER A 360 17.82 4.66 -6.30
C SER A 360 19.32 4.45 -6.17
N GLU A 361 19.99 5.01 -5.16
CA GLU A 361 21.38 4.68 -4.86
C GLU A 361 21.51 3.24 -4.34
N ASP A 362 20.58 2.84 -3.46
CA ASP A 362 20.67 1.64 -2.63
C ASP A 362 19.74 0.50 -3.07
N PHE A 363 18.66 0.85 -3.77
CA PHE A 363 17.57 -0.05 -4.14
C PHE A 363 17.34 -0.03 -5.65
N GLU A 364 16.86 -1.16 -6.14
CA GLU A 364 16.41 -1.35 -7.51
C GLU A 364 14.89 -1.54 -7.50
N CYS A 365 14.21 -0.82 -8.39
CA CYS A 365 12.76 -0.90 -8.53
C CYS A 365 12.37 -2.22 -9.20
N GLN A 366 11.69 -3.10 -8.46
CA GLN A 366 11.12 -4.35 -8.97
C GLN A 366 9.72 -4.13 -9.54
N LEU A 367 8.98 -3.18 -8.98
CA LEU A 367 7.66 -2.75 -9.47
C LEU A 367 7.49 -1.24 -9.31
N SER A 368 7.37 -0.56 -10.44
CA SER A 368 7.11 0.89 -10.54
C SER A 368 5.61 1.18 -10.53
N LEU A 369 5.20 2.36 -10.06
CA LEU A 369 3.80 2.82 -10.06
C LEU A 369 3.36 3.44 -11.39
N SER A 370 4.32 3.85 -12.25
CA SER A 370 4.07 4.64 -13.46
C SER A 370 3.15 3.97 -14.50
N SER A 371 2.99 2.65 -14.43
CA SER A 371 2.15 1.88 -15.36
C SER A 371 1.39 0.74 -14.68
N ARG A 372 0.78 0.97 -13.51
CA ARG A 372 0.14 -0.10 -12.70
C ARG A 372 -1.25 0.28 -12.18
N SER A 373 -1.88 -0.68 -11.50
CA SER A 373 -3.21 -0.53 -10.89
C SER A 373 -3.23 0.64 -9.90
N PRO A 374 -4.37 1.35 -9.76
CA PRO A 374 -4.60 2.34 -8.71
C PRO A 374 -4.14 1.90 -7.31
N LEU A 375 -4.37 0.63 -6.98
CA LEU A 375 -4.08 0.06 -5.66
C LEU A 375 -2.66 -0.48 -5.53
N SER A 376 -1.85 -0.38 -6.58
CA SER A 376 -0.48 -0.88 -6.54
C SER A 376 0.42 -0.10 -5.58
N ARG A 377 1.40 -0.83 -5.06
CA ARG A 377 2.47 -0.33 -4.20
C ARG A 377 3.81 -0.54 -4.88
N PRO A 378 4.77 0.36 -4.70
CA PRO A 378 6.07 0.18 -5.29
C PRO A 378 6.80 -0.94 -4.55
N VAL A 379 7.51 -1.77 -5.32
CA VAL A 379 8.29 -2.89 -4.79
C VAL A 379 9.74 -2.63 -5.16
N TYR A 380 10.61 -2.72 -4.17
CA TYR A 380 12.04 -2.54 -4.36
C TYR A 380 12.79 -3.76 -3.83
N SER A 381 13.91 -4.08 -4.46
CA SER A 381 14.91 -4.96 -3.86
C SER A 381 16.17 -4.15 -3.63
N LYS A 382 17.03 -4.62 -2.73
CA LYS A 382 18.34 -4.01 -2.61
C LYS A 382 19.15 -4.34 -3.86
N LYS A 383 19.92 -3.37 -4.37
CA LYS A 383 20.82 -3.61 -5.51
C LYS A 383 21.74 -4.79 -5.24
N GLY A 384 21.99 -5.57 -6.28
CA GLY A 384 22.83 -6.77 -6.24
C GLY A 384 22.12 -8.05 -5.78
N LEU A 385 20.86 -7.95 -5.32
CA LEU A 385 19.97 -9.11 -5.18
C LEU A 385 19.33 -9.45 -6.52
N GLU A 386 18.84 -10.68 -6.62
CA GLU A 386 18.15 -11.20 -7.79
C GLU A 386 16.96 -10.29 -8.13
N HIS A 387 16.86 -9.92 -9.40
CA HIS A 387 15.68 -9.23 -9.90
C HIS A 387 14.52 -10.23 -9.96
N LYS A 388 13.27 -9.76 -9.94
CA LYS A 388 12.07 -10.63 -9.96
C LYS A 388 12.04 -11.60 -11.13
N LYS A 389 12.71 -11.24 -12.25
CA LYS A 389 12.87 -12.10 -13.43
C LYS A 389 13.76 -13.29 -13.12
N ASP A 390 14.91 -13.05 -12.50
CA ASP A 390 15.86 -14.08 -12.10
C ASP A 390 15.24 -14.99 -11.02
N LEU A 391 14.53 -14.39 -10.05
CA LEU A 391 13.77 -15.15 -9.04
C LEU A 391 12.67 -16.00 -9.66
N GLN A 392 11.97 -15.50 -10.69
CA GLN A 392 10.98 -16.29 -11.41
C GLN A 392 11.63 -17.46 -12.14
N GLN A 393 12.76 -17.26 -12.81
CA GLN A 393 13.49 -18.36 -13.47
C GLN A 393 14.03 -19.39 -12.47
N LEU A 394 14.44 -18.95 -11.28
CA LEU A 394 14.96 -19.84 -10.24
C LEU A 394 13.85 -20.64 -9.54
N LEU A 395 12.73 -19.99 -9.21
CA LEU A 395 11.67 -20.57 -8.39
C LEU A 395 10.52 -21.17 -9.21
N PHE A 396 10.21 -20.58 -10.36
CA PHE A 396 9.08 -20.96 -11.22
C PHE A 396 9.49 -20.92 -12.71
N PRO A 397 10.51 -21.70 -13.13
CA PRO A 397 10.93 -21.73 -14.53
C PRO A 397 9.79 -22.23 -15.42
N VAL A 398 9.61 -21.62 -16.58
CA VAL A 398 8.66 -22.13 -17.59
C VAL A 398 9.40 -23.16 -18.43
N PRO A 399 8.99 -24.44 -18.44
CA PRO A 399 9.67 -25.48 -19.22
C PRO A 399 9.50 -25.21 -20.71
N SER A 400 10.39 -25.72 -21.56
CA SER A 400 10.26 -25.60 -23.02
C SER A 400 9.14 -26.48 -23.58
N GLU A 401 8.92 -27.66 -22.96
CA GLU A 401 7.87 -28.61 -23.32
C GLU A 401 7.35 -29.31 -22.06
N GLY A 402 6.07 -29.69 -22.05
CA GLY A 402 5.44 -30.45 -20.99
C GLY A 402 5.08 -29.65 -19.73
N LEU A 403 4.79 -30.36 -18.64
CA LEU A 403 4.41 -29.80 -17.34
C LEU A 403 5.52 -29.98 -16.31
N GLN A 404 5.92 -28.89 -15.67
CA GLN A 404 6.85 -28.91 -14.53
C GLN A 404 6.08 -28.82 -13.20
N TYR A 405 6.45 -29.66 -12.23
CA TYR A 405 5.87 -29.67 -10.88
C TYR A 405 6.80 -28.90 -9.93
N THR A 406 6.26 -27.98 -9.13
CA THR A 406 7.07 -27.12 -8.26
C THR A 406 6.34 -26.77 -6.96
N PRO A 407 6.97 -26.89 -5.78
CA PRO A 407 8.27 -27.53 -5.54
C PRO A 407 8.20 -29.06 -5.73
N GLU A 408 9.25 -29.64 -6.31
CA GLU A 408 9.36 -31.10 -6.51
C GLU A 408 9.30 -31.86 -5.18
N SER A 409 9.98 -31.35 -4.15
CA SER A 409 9.99 -31.95 -2.81
C SER A 409 8.60 -32.01 -2.18
N LEU A 410 7.76 -30.99 -2.37
CA LEU A 410 6.38 -30.99 -1.88
C LEU A 410 5.51 -31.96 -2.68
N TRP A 411 5.75 -32.09 -3.99
CA TRP A 411 5.06 -33.07 -4.82
C TRP A 411 5.33 -34.50 -4.38
N GLU A 412 6.60 -34.84 -4.13
CA GLU A 412 7.00 -36.14 -3.60
C GLU A 412 6.38 -36.40 -2.22
N GLU A 413 6.43 -35.40 -1.33
CA GLU A 413 5.87 -35.50 0.01
C GLU A 413 4.36 -35.77 -0.02
N LEU A 414 3.59 -34.93 -0.74
CA LEU A 414 2.13 -35.07 -0.83
C LEU A 414 1.74 -36.39 -1.48
N SER A 415 2.46 -36.81 -2.53
CA SER A 415 2.21 -38.08 -3.20
C SER A 415 2.49 -39.29 -2.30
N SER A 416 3.42 -39.17 -1.35
CA SER A 416 3.71 -40.21 -0.38
C SER A 416 2.69 -40.26 0.77
N GLU A 417 2.12 -39.12 1.14
CA GLU A 417 1.11 -39.01 2.20
C GLU A 417 -0.29 -39.45 1.75
N HIS A 418 -0.58 -39.30 0.46
CA HIS A 418 -1.92 -39.43 -0.09
C HIS A 418 -1.94 -40.36 -1.31
N GLU A 419 -2.31 -41.62 -1.07
CA GLU A 419 -2.51 -42.62 -2.13
C GLU A 419 -3.61 -42.16 -3.11
N GLY A 420 -3.42 -42.40 -4.41
CA GLY A 420 -4.36 -41.97 -5.45
C GLY A 420 -4.19 -40.52 -5.94
N LEU A 421 -3.40 -39.69 -5.25
CA LEU A 421 -3.24 -38.26 -5.60
C LEU A 421 -2.57 -38.07 -6.97
N LYS A 422 -1.56 -38.89 -7.27
CA LYS A 422 -0.85 -38.87 -8.56
C LYS A 422 -1.80 -39.20 -9.71
N GLU A 423 -2.58 -40.26 -9.55
CA GLU A 423 -3.56 -40.71 -10.53
C GLU A 423 -4.65 -39.66 -10.73
N LEU A 424 -5.13 -39.04 -9.65
CA LEU A 424 -6.15 -37.99 -9.69
C LEU A 424 -5.67 -36.77 -10.47
N ILE A 425 -4.47 -36.27 -10.18
CA ILE A 425 -3.90 -35.12 -10.88
C ILE A 425 -3.62 -35.47 -12.34
N ASN A 426 -2.98 -36.62 -12.62
CA ASN A 426 -2.68 -37.04 -13.98
C ASN A 426 -3.95 -37.23 -14.85
N LYS A 427 -5.07 -37.67 -14.27
CA LYS A 427 -6.36 -37.75 -14.97
C LYS A 427 -6.89 -36.38 -15.39
N GLN A 428 -6.65 -35.34 -14.58
CA GLN A 428 -7.12 -33.98 -14.86
C GLN A 428 -6.18 -33.22 -15.80
N MET A 429 -4.88 -33.55 -15.76
CA MET A 429 -3.88 -32.92 -16.62
C MET A 429 -4.03 -33.42 -18.07
N HIS A 430 -4.42 -32.51 -18.96
CA HIS A 430 -4.44 -32.76 -20.40
C HIS A 430 -3.01 -32.66 -20.95
N PRO A 431 -2.70 -33.22 -22.13
CA PRO A 431 -1.41 -32.98 -22.77
C PRO A 431 -1.30 -31.51 -23.17
N PHE A 432 -0.66 -30.72 -22.30
CA PHE A 432 -0.32 -29.34 -22.59
C PHE A 432 1.03 -29.28 -23.31
N SER A 433 1.16 -28.37 -24.27
CA SER A 433 2.44 -28.12 -24.93
C SER A 433 3.48 -27.58 -23.95
N GLN A 434 3.07 -26.69 -23.04
CA GLN A 434 3.97 -25.98 -22.13
C GLN A 434 3.22 -25.50 -20.88
N GLY A 435 3.73 -25.80 -19.68
CA GLY A 435 3.11 -25.31 -18.43
C GLY A 435 3.85 -25.66 -17.15
N ILE A 436 3.40 -25.05 -16.04
CA ILE A 436 3.89 -25.28 -14.68
C ILE A 436 2.72 -25.50 -13.73
N LEU A 437 2.89 -26.47 -12.82
CA LEU A 437 2.02 -26.78 -11.69
C LEU A 437 2.71 -26.34 -10.40
N ILE A 438 2.13 -25.34 -9.74
CA ILE A 438 2.66 -24.76 -8.51
C ILE A 438 1.84 -25.26 -7.32
N LEU A 439 2.45 -26.14 -6.53
CA LEU A 439 1.83 -26.79 -5.39
C LEU A 439 2.01 -25.99 -4.10
N SER A 440 0.95 -25.95 -3.30
CA SER A 440 0.98 -25.52 -1.91
C SER A 440 0.08 -26.42 -1.08
N ARG A 441 0.39 -26.61 0.20
CA ARG A 441 -0.55 -27.28 1.13
C ARG A 441 -1.80 -26.45 1.35
N SER A 442 -1.68 -25.12 1.27
CA SER A 442 -2.81 -24.22 1.29
C SER A 442 -2.41 -22.89 0.65
N TRP A 443 -2.92 -22.64 -0.55
CA TRP A 443 -2.74 -21.35 -1.21
C TRP A 443 -3.41 -20.23 -0.40
N ALA A 444 -4.47 -20.54 0.35
CA ALA A 444 -5.08 -19.59 1.29
C ALA A 444 -4.06 -19.08 2.31
N VAL A 445 -3.31 -19.99 2.97
CA VAL A 445 -2.28 -19.62 3.96
C VAL A 445 -1.16 -18.77 3.34
N ASP A 446 -0.65 -19.17 2.18
CA ASP A 446 0.41 -18.42 1.48
C ASP A 446 -0.08 -17.03 1.01
N LEU A 447 -1.40 -16.87 0.83
CA LEU A 447 -2.06 -15.60 0.55
C LEU A 447 -2.57 -14.87 1.80
N ASN A 448 -2.16 -15.29 3.00
CA ASN A 448 -2.57 -14.72 4.29
C ASN A 448 -4.08 -14.80 4.60
N LEU A 449 -4.76 -15.82 4.07
CA LEU A 449 -6.12 -16.21 4.43
C LEU A 449 -6.08 -17.39 5.41
N GLN A 450 -7.19 -17.65 6.09
CA GLN A 450 -7.31 -18.78 7.00
C GLN A 450 -7.29 -20.10 6.23
N GLU A 451 -6.51 -21.05 6.72
CA GLU A 451 -6.47 -22.43 6.22
C GLU A 451 -7.80 -23.13 6.48
N LYS A 452 -8.07 -24.17 5.69
CA LYS A 452 -9.18 -25.09 5.86
C LYS A 452 -8.65 -26.51 6.06
N GLN A 453 -9.14 -27.22 7.08
CA GLN A 453 -8.56 -28.50 7.51
C GLN A 453 -8.80 -29.65 6.52
N GLU A 454 -9.91 -29.58 5.79
CA GLU A 454 -10.34 -30.59 4.82
C GLU A 454 -9.52 -30.55 3.52
N VAL A 455 -8.78 -29.46 3.28
CA VAL A 455 -7.90 -29.27 2.13
C VAL A 455 -6.62 -30.07 2.32
N ILE A 456 -6.35 -30.98 1.38
CA ILE A 456 -5.10 -31.75 1.32
C ILE A 456 -3.99 -30.86 0.76
N CYS A 457 -4.25 -30.27 -0.41
CA CYS A 457 -3.38 -29.33 -1.07
C CYS A 457 -4.15 -28.51 -2.11
N ASP A 458 -3.54 -27.40 -2.51
CA ASP A 458 -3.98 -26.54 -3.60
C ASP A 458 -2.89 -26.51 -4.68
N VAL A 459 -3.29 -26.55 -5.95
CA VAL A 459 -2.38 -26.61 -7.10
C VAL A 459 -2.78 -25.55 -8.13
N LEU A 460 -1.88 -24.60 -8.39
CA LEU A 460 -2.06 -23.58 -9.41
C LEU A 460 -1.43 -24.04 -10.73
N LEU A 461 -2.27 -24.29 -11.72
CA LEU A 461 -1.87 -24.62 -13.08
C LEU A 461 -1.74 -23.34 -13.91
N VAL A 462 -0.58 -23.16 -14.55
CA VAL A 462 -0.28 -22.06 -15.47
C VAL A 462 0.24 -22.67 -16.77
N THR A 463 -0.54 -22.62 -17.84
CA THR A 463 -0.15 -23.16 -19.15
C THR A 463 -0.35 -22.15 -20.26
N GLN A 464 0.26 -22.42 -21.40
CA GLN A 464 0.00 -21.67 -22.62
C GLN A 464 -1.43 -21.95 -23.13
N ASN A 465 -2.04 -20.94 -23.75
CA ASN A 465 -3.35 -20.94 -24.40
C ASN A 465 -4.51 -21.37 -23.48
N SER A 466 -4.36 -21.20 -22.16
CA SER A 466 -5.41 -21.47 -21.20
C SER A 466 -5.45 -20.38 -20.12
N PRO A 467 -6.58 -20.23 -19.40
CA PRO A 467 -6.62 -19.40 -18.21
C PRO A 467 -5.91 -20.13 -17.05
N PRO A 468 -5.26 -19.41 -16.11
CA PRO A 468 -4.76 -20.01 -14.88
C PRO A 468 -5.88 -20.73 -14.13
N VAL A 469 -5.61 -21.95 -13.65
CA VAL A 469 -6.59 -22.77 -12.93
C VAL A 469 -6.05 -23.12 -11.55
N LEU A 470 -6.78 -22.78 -10.50
CA LEU A 470 -6.53 -23.21 -9.13
C LEU A 470 -7.36 -24.48 -8.85
N TYR A 471 -6.65 -25.60 -8.71
CA TYR A 471 -7.21 -26.85 -8.25
C TYR A 471 -7.13 -26.92 -6.73
N THR A 472 -8.24 -27.25 -6.07
CA THR A 472 -8.28 -27.53 -4.64
C THR A 472 -8.62 -28.99 -4.45
N ILE A 473 -7.73 -29.73 -3.77
CA ILE A 473 -7.89 -31.16 -3.52
C ILE A 473 -8.37 -31.36 -2.08
N LEU A 474 -9.55 -31.96 -1.92
CA LEU A 474 -10.20 -32.20 -0.64
C LEU A 474 -10.23 -33.68 -0.28
N ARG A 475 -10.23 -33.97 1.01
CA ARG A 475 -10.39 -35.34 1.53
C ARG A 475 -11.85 -35.81 1.47
N GLU A 476 -12.79 -34.95 1.83
CA GLU A 476 -14.22 -35.22 1.88
C GLU A 476 -15.02 -34.02 1.35
N HIS A 477 -16.30 -34.23 1.01
CA HIS A 477 -17.21 -33.14 0.65
C HIS A 477 -17.52 -32.26 1.86
N ASP A 478 -17.42 -30.95 1.68
CA ASP A 478 -17.80 -29.98 2.72
C ASP A 478 -18.68 -28.87 2.15
N LYS A 479 -19.65 -28.40 2.95
CA LYS A 479 -20.61 -27.36 2.58
C LYS A 479 -19.93 -26.01 2.28
N ASP A 480 -18.77 -25.76 2.87
CA ASP A 480 -18.02 -24.51 2.70
C ASP A 480 -16.89 -24.62 1.65
N GLU A 481 -16.80 -25.73 0.89
CA GLU A 481 -15.73 -25.95 -0.09
C GLU A 481 -15.68 -24.86 -1.17
N GLN A 482 -16.84 -24.49 -1.69
CA GLN A 482 -16.95 -23.49 -2.75
C GLN A 482 -16.51 -22.11 -2.27
N LEU A 483 -16.85 -21.74 -1.03
CA LEU A 483 -16.47 -20.46 -0.45
C LEU A 483 -14.95 -20.35 -0.29
N TYR A 484 -14.29 -21.42 0.19
CA TYR A 484 -12.83 -21.47 0.30
C TYR A 484 -12.14 -21.27 -1.06
N CYS A 485 -12.56 -22.05 -2.07
CA CYS A 485 -11.95 -22.02 -3.39
C CYS A 485 -12.12 -20.65 -4.05
N THR A 486 -13.35 -20.13 -4.02
CA THR A 486 -13.69 -18.82 -4.55
C THR A 486 -12.90 -17.70 -3.86
N CYS A 487 -12.85 -17.68 -2.52
CA CYS A 487 -12.12 -16.64 -1.79
C CYS A 487 -10.60 -16.69 -2.07
N THR A 488 -10.04 -17.89 -2.19
CA THR A 488 -8.61 -18.08 -2.45
C THR A 488 -8.25 -17.62 -3.86
N ALA A 489 -9.01 -18.03 -4.87
CA ALA A 489 -8.79 -17.60 -6.26
C ALA A 489 -8.99 -16.09 -6.46
N LEU A 490 -10.06 -15.53 -5.88
CA LEU A 490 -10.30 -14.08 -5.89
C LEU A 490 -9.13 -13.32 -5.27
N THR A 491 -8.65 -13.77 -4.11
CA THR A 491 -7.53 -13.14 -3.40
C THR A 491 -6.24 -13.26 -4.20
N LEU A 492 -5.97 -14.41 -4.81
CA LEU A 492 -4.82 -14.62 -5.69
C LEU A 492 -4.86 -13.63 -6.87
N LYS A 493 -5.98 -13.56 -7.59
CA LYS A 493 -6.18 -12.64 -8.71
C LYS A 493 -5.97 -11.18 -8.30
N LEU A 494 -6.59 -10.75 -7.20
CA LEU A 494 -6.46 -9.38 -6.72
C LEU A 494 -5.04 -9.05 -6.27
N LYS A 495 -4.33 -9.98 -5.62
CA LYS A 495 -2.92 -9.80 -5.26
C LYS A 495 -2.02 -9.75 -6.49
N LEU A 496 -2.24 -10.59 -7.50
CA LEU A 496 -1.46 -10.55 -8.74
C LEU A 496 -1.56 -9.20 -9.45
N VAL A 497 -2.76 -8.62 -9.53
CA VAL A 497 -2.97 -7.32 -10.17
C VAL A 497 -2.49 -6.16 -9.29
N ASN A 498 -2.94 -6.10 -8.03
CA ASN A 498 -2.69 -4.95 -7.18
C ASN A 498 -1.28 -4.99 -6.57
N MET A 499 -0.83 -6.12 -6.03
CA MET A 499 0.50 -6.25 -5.40
C MET A 499 1.58 -6.68 -6.39
N GLY A 500 1.31 -7.69 -7.22
CA GLY A 500 2.24 -8.19 -8.24
C GLY A 500 2.40 -7.27 -9.44
N GLY A 501 1.39 -6.43 -9.70
CA GLY A 501 1.40 -5.47 -10.79
C GLY A 501 1.19 -6.09 -12.16
N TYR A 502 0.49 -7.22 -12.25
CA TYR A 502 0.09 -7.80 -13.53
C TYR A 502 -0.88 -6.86 -14.27
N THR A 503 -0.59 -6.55 -15.53
CA THR A 503 -1.35 -5.57 -16.33
C THR A 503 -2.19 -6.19 -17.45
N GLY A 504 -2.12 -7.50 -17.65
CA GLY A 504 -2.93 -8.23 -18.63
C GLY A 504 -4.39 -8.37 -18.21
N LYS A 505 -5.22 -8.91 -19.10
CA LYS A 505 -6.55 -9.43 -18.72
C LYS A 505 -6.31 -10.72 -17.94
N LEU A 506 -6.95 -10.87 -16.78
CA LEU A 506 -6.65 -11.97 -15.86
C LEU A 506 -7.91 -12.48 -15.19
N CYS A 507 -8.10 -13.79 -15.25
CA CYS A 507 -8.99 -14.55 -14.39
C CYS A 507 -8.19 -15.69 -13.73
N VAL A 508 -8.74 -16.26 -12.66
CA VAL A 508 -8.24 -17.49 -12.05
C VAL A 508 -9.44 -18.42 -11.94
N MET A 509 -9.46 -19.48 -12.74
CA MET A 509 -10.53 -20.48 -12.70
C MET A 509 -10.34 -21.37 -11.49
N THR A 510 -11.42 -21.90 -10.92
CA THR A 510 -11.36 -22.83 -9.78
C THR A 510 -11.88 -24.19 -10.19
N LYS A 511 -11.19 -25.25 -9.79
CA LYS A 511 -11.67 -26.64 -9.89
C LYS A 511 -11.49 -27.33 -8.54
N VAL A 512 -12.52 -28.04 -8.08
CA VAL A 512 -12.46 -28.83 -6.85
C VAL A 512 -12.35 -30.30 -7.23
N LEU A 513 -11.41 -31.00 -6.60
CA LEU A 513 -11.19 -32.43 -6.78
C LEU A 513 -11.29 -33.14 -5.43
N HIS A 514 -11.92 -34.30 -5.40
CA HIS A 514 -12.04 -35.12 -4.19
C HIS A 514 -11.16 -36.35 -4.29
N LEU A 515 -10.40 -36.63 -3.24
CA LEU A 515 -9.59 -37.82 -3.11
C LEU A 515 -10.38 -38.89 -2.32
N SER A 516 -11.23 -39.64 -3.02
CA SER A 516 -12.08 -40.68 -2.41
C SER A 516 -11.27 -41.91 -1.97
N PRO A 517 -11.48 -42.45 -0.76
CA PRO A 517 -10.78 -43.66 -0.28
C PRO A 517 -11.30 -44.98 -0.89
N GLU A 518 -12.48 -45.01 -1.52
CA GLU A 518 -13.17 -46.26 -1.92
C GLU A 518 -13.53 -46.39 -3.41
N SER A 519 -13.09 -45.48 -4.30
CA SER A 519 -13.44 -45.59 -5.72
C SER A 519 -12.28 -45.20 -6.65
N ASN A 520 -12.20 -45.94 -7.76
CA ASN A 520 -11.27 -45.73 -8.88
C ASN A 520 -11.50 -44.36 -9.54
N GLY A 521 -11.07 -43.27 -8.88
CA GLY A 521 -11.04 -41.89 -9.36
C GLY A 521 -12.21 -41.47 -10.25
N GLU A 522 -13.41 -41.47 -9.70
CA GLU A 522 -14.50 -40.65 -10.22
C GLU A 522 -14.34 -39.23 -9.67
N SER A 523 -13.95 -38.30 -10.54
CA SER A 523 -13.99 -36.87 -10.23
C SER A 523 -15.44 -36.41 -10.26
N CYS A 524 -16.06 -36.16 -9.10
CA CYS A 524 -17.21 -35.26 -9.06
C CYS A 524 -16.66 -33.84 -9.27
N GLU A 525 -16.81 -33.28 -10.47
CA GLU A 525 -16.60 -31.85 -10.68
C GLU A 525 -17.67 -31.09 -9.87
N GLY A 526 -17.27 -30.52 -8.74
CA GLY A 526 -18.12 -29.59 -8.01
C GLY A 526 -18.49 -28.43 -8.93
N SER A 527 -19.79 -28.16 -9.08
CA SER A 527 -20.32 -27.14 -9.99
C SER A 527 -19.93 -25.73 -9.54
N GLY A 528 -18.72 -25.30 -9.86
CA GLY A 528 -18.36 -23.88 -9.82
C GLY A 528 -19.25 -23.14 -10.81
N SER A 529 -19.90 -22.07 -10.37
CA SER A 529 -20.68 -21.19 -11.25
C SER A 529 -19.76 -20.64 -12.35
N LEU A 530 -19.82 -21.23 -13.54
CA LEU A 530 -18.83 -21.01 -14.58
C LEU A 530 -19.13 -19.70 -15.33
N ILE A 531 -18.40 -18.65 -14.99
CA ILE A 531 -18.27 -17.51 -15.91
C ILE A 531 -17.37 -17.97 -17.05
N ASP A 532 -17.88 -17.93 -18.27
CA ASP A 532 -17.16 -18.32 -19.47
C ASP A 532 -16.35 -17.13 -20.01
N TYR A 533 -15.08 -17.03 -19.61
CA TYR A 533 -14.21 -15.91 -19.97
C TYR A 533 -13.86 -15.91 -21.48
N PRO A 534 -13.67 -14.73 -22.10
CA PRO A 534 -13.15 -14.64 -23.46
C PRO A 534 -11.72 -15.19 -23.57
N GLU A 535 -11.33 -15.66 -24.77
CA GLU A 535 -9.97 -16.17 -25.05
C GLU A 535 -8.86 -15.15 -24.76
N SER A 536 -9.19 -13.85 -24.76
CA SER A 536 -8.25 -12.78 -24.43
C SER A 536 -7.79 -12.77 -22.96
N TYR A 537 -8.43 -13.57 -22.09
CA TYR A 537 -8.03 -13.82 -20.70
C TYR A 537 -7.08 -15.03 -20.57
N TYR A 538 -6.78 -15.72 -21.67
CA TYR A 538 -5.88 -16.87 -21.67
C TYR A 538 -4.44 -16.40 -21.85
N LEU A 539 -3.49 -17.13 -21.27
CA LEU A 539 -2.07 -16.83 -21.42
C LEU A 539 -1.58 -17.32 -22.78
N ALA A 540 -1.61 -16.46 -23.80
CA ALA A 540 -1.39 -16.89 -25.20
C ALA A 540 0.03 -17.38 -25.49
N ASP A 541 1.03 -16.92 -24.74
CA ASP A 541 2.44 -17.16 -25.03
C ASP A 541 3.29 -17.23 -23.75
N THR A 542 4.53 -17.73 -23.91
CA THR A 542 5.50 -17.86 -22.82
C THR A 542 5.79 -16.51 -22.15
N GLN A 543 5.77 -15.39 -22.89
CA GLN A 543 6.03 -14.07 -22.32
C GLN A 543 4.92 -13.65 -21.34
N GLN A 544 3.66 -13.97 -21.66
CA GLN A 544 2.53 -13.73 -20.76
C GLN A 544 2.57 -14.64 -19.54
N MET A 545 2.99 -15.90 -19.70
CA MET A 545 3.23 -16.82 -18.59
C MET A 545 4.34 -16.30 -17.66
N GLU A 546 5.48 -15.88 -18.21
CA GLU A 546 6.58 -15.29 -17.43
C GLU A 546 6.14 -13.99 -16.74
N ALA A 547 5.36 -13.14 -17.40
CA ALA A 547 4.83 -11.91 -16.79
C ALA A 547 3.87 -12.22 -15.62
N PHE A 548 3.05 -13.25 -15.75
CA PHE A 548 2.19 -13.76 -14.68
C PHE A 548 3.05 -14.28 -13.51
N LEU A 549 4.04 -15.13 -13.78
CA LEU A 549 4.90 -15.73 -12.76
C LEU A 549 5.81 -14.70 -12.08
N GLN A 550 6.29 -13.67 -12.78
CA GLN A 550 7.02 -12.54 -12.18
C GLN A 550 6.13 -11.74 -11.23
N SER A 551 4.85 -11.60 -11.56
CA SER A 551 3.86 -10.97 -10.66
C SER A 551 3.62 -11.86 -9.44
N LEU A 552 3.59 -13.19 -9.63
CA LEU A 552 3.45 -14.17 -8.57
C LEU A 552 4.64 -14.18 -7.60
N VAL A 553 5.87 -14.07 -8.13
CA VAL A 553 7.09 -13.90 -7.32
C VAL A 553 6.95 -12.71 -6.38
N ILE A 554 6.48 -11.56 -6.87
CA ILE A 554 6.25 -10.40 -6.00
C ILE A 554 5.19 -10.71 -4.93
N VAL A 555 4.09 -11.36 -5.31
CA VAL A 555 3.02 -11.71 -4.36
C VAL A 555 3.53 -12.60 -3.22
N LEU A 556 4.31 -13.63 -3.54
CA LEU A 556 4.79 -14.62 -2.57
C LEU A 556 5.99 -14.13 -1.75
N LEU A 557 6.93 -13.42 -2.37
CA LEU A 557 8.19 -13.01 -1.72
C LEU A 557 8.11 -11.63 -1.08
N SER A 558 7.04 -10.87 -1.28
CA SER A 558 6.96 -9.52 -0.73
C SER A 558 6.74 -9.47 0.79
N PHE A 559 7.39 -8.50 1.43
CA PHE A 559 7.19 -8.15 2.83
C PHE A 559 7.30 -6.64 3.03
N ARG A 560 6.59 -6.12 4.04
CA ARG A 560 6.63 -4.69 4.37
C ARG A 560 8.04 -4.28 4.78
N SER A 561 8.58 -3.30 4.06
CA SER A 561 9.90 -2.76 4.34
C SER A 561 9.89 -1.94 5.63
N PHE A 562 10.98 -2.04 6.40
CA PHE A 562 11.26 -1.12 7.51
C PHE A 562 11.51 0.32 7.04
N LEU A 563 11.69 0.54 5.73
CA LEU A 563 11.84 1.88 5.12
C LEU A 563 10.50 2.56 4.85
N SER A 564 9.38 1.82 4.90
CA SER A 564 8.03 2.38 4.67
C SER A 564 7.75 3.57 5.57
N ASP A 565 8.24 3.49 6.81
CA ASP A 565 8.09 4.56 7.78
C ASP A 565 8.88 5.81 7.35
N GLN A 566 10.03 5.69 6.67
CA GLN A 566 10.93 6.79 6.30
C GLN A 566 10.35 7.71 5.23
N LEU A 567 9.74 7.14 4.20
CA LEU A 567 9.21 7.90 3.05
C LEU A 567 7.75 8.33 3.24
N GLY A 568 7.10 7.94 4.34
CA GLY A 568 5.68 8.20 4.55
C GLY A 568 4.80 7.45 3.54
N CYS A 569 5.34 6.41 2.90
CA CYS A 569 4.63 5.56 1.94
C CYS A 569 4.92 4.08 2.23
N GLU A 570 3.94 3.21 1.97
CA GLU A 570 4.11 1.77 2.15
C GLU A 570 4.98 1.18 1.03
N ILE A 571 6.15 0.63 1.40
CA ILE A 571 7.11 0.03 0.47
C ILE A 571 7.25 -1.46 0.76
N LEU A 572 7.23 -2.28 -0.28
CA LEU A 572 7.47 -3.72 -0.17
C LEU A 572 8.89 -4.07 -0.61
N ASN A 573 9.52 -4.98 0.11
CA ASN A 573 10.80 -5.62 -0.25
C ASN A 573 10.57 -7.09 -0.63
N LEU A 574 11.50 -7.69 -1.39
CA LEU A 574 11.48 -9.12 -1.73
C LEU A 574 12.41 -9.93 -0.82
N LEU A 575 11.96 -11.13 -0.42
CA LEU A 575 12.79 -12.18 0.18
C LEU A 575 13.82 -12.70 -0.83
N THR A 576 14.93 -13.24 -0.35
CA THR A 576 15.84 -14.04 -1.20
C THR A 576 15.26 -15.43 -1.43
N ALA A 577 15.76 -16.14 -2.45
CA ALA A 577 15.37 -17.53 -2.72
C ALA A 577 15.55 -18.44 -1.50
N GLN A 578 16.70 -18.38 -0.81
CA GLN A 578 16.97 -19.15 0.42
C GLN A 578 15.99 -18.80 1.55
N GLN A 579 15.63 -17.52 1.72
CA GLN A 579 14.66 -17.13 2.74
C GLN A 579 13.27 -17.67 2.41
N TYR A 580 12.86 -17.60 1.14
CA TYR A 580 11.59 -18.13 0.68
C TYR A 580 11.51 -19.65 0.84
N GLU A 581 12.58 -20.38 0.51
CA GLU A 581 12.66 -21.83 0.69
C GLU A 581 12.39 -22.23 2.15
N ILE A 582 13.01 -21.55 3.12
CA ILE A 582 12.77 -21.78 4.56
C ILE A 582 11.31 -21.51 4.94
N VAL A 583 10.72 -20.42 4.45
CA VAL A 583 9.31 -20.05 4.73
C VAL A 583 8.32 -21.01 4.04
N SER A 584 8.72 -21.63 2.94
CA SER A 584 7.91 -22.57 2.16
C SER A 584 7.86 -23.99 2.75
N LYS A 585 8.75 -24.30 3.72
CA LYS A 585 8.81 -25.63 4.34
C LYS A 585 7.51 -26.04 5.01
N ASN A 586 7.30 -27.36 5.10
CA ASN A 586 6.15 -27.94 5.77
C ASN A 586 6.23 -27.72 7.28
N LEU A 587 5.51 -26.71 7.77
CA LEU A 587 5.44 -26.36 9.19
C LEU A 587 4.77 -27.45 10.04
N ARG A 588 3.99 -28.38 9.47
CA ARG A 588 3.31 -29.44 10.26
C ARG A 588 4.25 -30.55 10.71
N LYS A 589 5.30 -30.84 9.94
CA LYS A 589 6.33 -31.84 10.30
C LYS A 589 7.56 -31.22 10.99
N ALA A 590 7.69 -29.91 10.91
CA ALA A 590 8.88 -29.16 11.30
C ALA A 590 8.93 -28.86 12.82
N THR A 591 8.79 -29.87 13.69
CA THR A 591 8.61 -29.69 15.15
C THR A 591 9.75 -28.93 15.83
N GLU A 592 10.99 -29.11 15.40
CA GLU A 592 12.15 -28.39 15.92
C GLU A 592 13.11 -28.02 14.78
N TRP A 593 13.50 -26.75 14.66
CA TRP A 593 14.45 -26.28 13.64
C TRP A 593 15.44 -25.24 14.18
N PHE A 594 16.69 -25.36 13.75
CA PHE A 594 17.73 -24.38 14.01
C PHE A 594 18.03 -23.58 12.73
N ILE A 595 17.83 -22.27 12.79
CA ILE A 595 18.15 -21.37 11.67
C ILE A 595 19.39 -20.55 12.05
N HIS A 596 20.51 -20.95 11.47
CA HIS A 596 21.79 -20.27 11.64
C HIS A 596 21.89 -19.20 10.56
N GLY A 597 22.33 -17.99 10.88
CA GLY A 597 22.47 -16.98 9.85
C GLY A 597 23.47 -15.91 10.18
N LEU A 598 24.19 -15.44 9.17
CA LEU A 598 25.17 -14.36 9.31
C LEU A 598 24.50 -13.02 9.71
N PRO A 599 25.28 -12.06 10.22
CA PRO A 599 24.78 -10.71 10.48
C PRO A 599 24.17 -10.10 9.21
N GLY A 600 22.95 -9.58 9.31
CA GLY A 600 22.28 -8.94 8.17
C GLY A 600 21.70 -9.90 7.12
N SER A 601 21.63 -11.21 7.39
CA SER A 601 21.01 -12.20 6.50
C SER A 601 19.47 -12.22 6.53
N GLY A 602 18.85 -11.45 7.44
CA GLY A 602 17.40 -11.30 7.49
C GLY A 602 16.64 -12.30 8.38
N LYS A 603 17.32 -12.99 9.31
CA LYS A 603 16.75 -13.94 10.30
C LYS A 603 15.39 -13.51 10.87
N THR A 604 15.30 -12.32 11.48
CA THR A 604 14.05 -11.81 12.08
C THR A 604 12.92 -11.62 11.06
N VAL A 605 13.22 -11.32 9.79
CA VAL A 605 12.17 -11.25 8.74
C VAL A 605 11.62 -12.64 8.41
N VAL A 606 12.49 -13.66 8.35
CA VAL A 606 12.07 -15.06 8.18
C VAL A 606 11.23 -15.50 9.38
N ALA A 607 11.66 -15.22 10.60
CA ALA A 607 10.89 -15.50 11.82
C ALA A 607 9.51 -14.83 11.79
N MET A 608 9.42 -13.56 11.38
CA MET A 608 8.14 -12.87 11.21
C MET A 608 7.24 -13.53 10.17
N LYS A 609 7.79 -13.94 9.02
CA LYS A 609 7.02 -14.62 7.97
C LYS A 609 6.48 -15.97 8.41
N ILE A 610 7.24 -16.72 9.18
CA ILE A 610 6.77 -17.98 9.78
C ILE A 610 5.65 -17.70 10.78
N MET A 611 5.77 -16.68 11.64
CA MET A 611 4.68 -16.29 12.55
C MET A 611 3.40 -15.88 11.80
N GLU A 612 3.53 -15.12 10.71
CA GLU A 612 2.39 -14.75 9.85
C GLU A 612 1.71 -16.00 9.27
N LYS A 613 2.51 -16.96 8.79
CA LYS A 613 2.02 -18.22 8.24
C LYS A 613 1.30 -19.08 9.30
N LEU A 614 1.90 -19.23 10.48
CA LEU A 614 1.33 -20.00 11.60
C LEU A 614 0.01 -19.43 12.09
N LYS A 615 -0.11 -18.10 12.18
CA LYS A 615 -1.37 -17.44 12.58
C LYS A 615 -2.54 -17.76 11.64
N ASN A 616 -2.24 -18.11 10.40
CA ASN A 616 -3.23 -18.39 9.37
C ASN A 616 -3.52 -19.89 9.20
N MET A 617 -2.71 -20.75 9.80
CA MET A 617 -2.97 -22.19 9.82
C MET A 617 -4.13 -22.53 10.76
N SER A 618 -4.95 -23.47 10.34
CA SER A 618 -6.20 -23.86 10.98
C SER A 618 -5.91 -24.57 12.30
N GLY A 619 -6.59 -24.15 13.36
CA GLY A 619 -6.41 -24.67 14.71
C GLY A 619 -5.55 -23.79 15.62
N TYR A 620 -4.78 -22.83 15.09
CA TYR A 620 -3.89 -22.00 15.89
C TYR A 620 -4.45 -20.60 16.18
N LYS A 621 -4.63 -20.28 17.46
CA LYS A 621 -4.97 -18.92 17.88
C LYS A 621 -3.70 -18.09 18.03
N LYS A 622 -3.80 -16.78 17.79
CA LYS A 622 -2.73 -15.82 18.08
C LYS A 622 -2.10 -16.00 19.47
N ASN A 623 -2.92 -16.38 20.45
CA ASN A 623 -2.51 -16.56 21.84
C ASN A 623 -1.71 -17.84 22.08
N GLU A 624 -1.53 -18.69 21.07
CA GLU A 624 -0.83 -19.98 21.12
C GLU A 624 0.59 -19.88 20.51
N ILE A 625 0.91 -18.74 19.86
CA ILE A 625 2.23 -18.45 19.28
C ILE A 625 3.01 -17.52 20.21
N LEU A 626 4.16 -17.97 20.70
CA LEU A 626 5.08 -17.24 21.56
C LEU A 626 6.36 -16.86 20.80
N TYR A 627 6.68 -15.58 20.80
CA TYR A 627 7.99 -15.07 20.40
C TYR A 627 8.82 -14.74 21.64
N VAL A 628 10.02 -15.32 21.74
CA VAL A 628 10.95 -15.10 22.85
C VAL A 628 12.23 -14.48 22.31
N CYS A 629 12.68 -13.41 22.95
CA CYS A 629 13.96 -12.77 22.67
C CYS A 629 14.63 -12.32 23.98
N GLU A 630 15.90 -11.91 23.94
CA GLU A 630 16.57 -11.44 25.17
C GLU A 630 16.14 -10.00 25.54
N ASN A 631 15.92 -9.14 24.54
CA ASN A 631 15.86 -7.70 24.73
C ASN A 631 14.44 -7.12 24.61
N GLN A 632 14.06 -6.25 25.55
CA GLN A 632 12.78 -5.56 25.57
C GLN A 632 12.47 -4.73 24.30
N PRO A 633 13.41 -3.94 23.73
CA PRO A 633 13.15 -3.19 22.50
C PRO A 633 12.70 -4.06 21.32
N LEU A 634 13.33 -5.23 21.12
CA LEU A 634 12.95 -6.17 20.07
C LEU A 634 11.57 -6.80 20.35
N ARG A 635 11.30 -7.18 21.61
CA ARG A 635 9.98 -7.65 22.04
C ARG A 635 8.89 -6.64 21.71
N ASP A 636 9.10 -5.37 22.05
CA ASP A 636 8.11 -4.31 21.86
C ASP A 636 7.89 -4.01 20.36
N PHE A 637 8.96 -4.10 19.56
CA PHE A 637 8.89 -4.03 18.10
C PHE A 637 8.04 -5.17 17.50
N ILE A 638 8.23 -6.42 17.93
CA ILE A 638 7.44 -7.56 17.43
C ILE A 638 6.00 -7.48 17.92
N ARG A 639 5.79 -7.05 19.17
CA ARG A 639 4.45 -6.88 19.77
C ARG A 639 3.60 -5.87 18.99
N SER A 640 4.19 -4.78 18.49
CA SER A 640 3.46 -3.77 17.71
C SER A 640 2.92 -4.30 16.38
N LYS A 641 3.48 -5.40 15.85
CA LYS A 641 2.99 -6.06 14.64
C LYS A 641 1.71 -6.85 14.85
N ASN A 642 1.32 -7.11 16.11
CA ASN A 642 0.07 -7.78 16.46
C ASN A 642 -0.07 -9.21 15.87
N ILE A 643 1.04 -9.93 15.71
CA ILE A 643 1.08 -11.29 15.11
C ILE A 643 1.04 -12.39 16.18
N CYS A 644 1.77 -12.23 17.29
CA CYS A 644 1.96 -13.26 18.33
C CYS A 644 2.01 -12.64 19.74
N HIS A 645 2.15 -13.48 20.78
CA HIS A 645 2.55 -13.03 22.12
C HIS A 645 4.08 -12.92 22.17
N ALA A 646 4.62 -11.74 22.49
CA ALA A 646 6.07 -11.52 22.55
C ALA A 646 6.53 -11.24 23.98
N VAL A 647 7.56 -11.98 24.44
CA VAL A 647 8.14 -11.87 25.79
C VAL A 647 9.68 -11.81 25.74
N THR A 648 10.28 -11.36 26.85
CA THR A 648 11.73 -11.53 27.04
C THR A 648 12.03 -12.90 27.64
N ARG A 649 13.25 -13.43 27.46
CA ARG A 649 13.70 -14.66 28.13
C ARG A 649 13.46 -14.61 29.64
N LYS A 650 13.79 -13.49 30.30
CA LYS A 650 13.56 -13.30 31.75
C LYS A 650 12.08 -13.47 32.12
N THR A 651 11.18 -12.89 31.33
CA THR A 651 9.72 -13.06 31.53
C THR A 651 9.30 -14.50 31.23
N PHE A 652 9.83 -15.11 30.18
CA PHE A 652 9.56 -16.50 29.81
C PHE A 652 9.97 -17.47 30.93
N MET A 653 11.08 -17.21 31.62
CA MET A 653 11.55 -18.06 32.72
C MET A 653 10.88 -17.80 34.06
N ASN A 654 10.07 -16.73 34.19
CA ASN A 654 9.36 -16.44 35.43
C ASN A 654 8.34 -17.55 35.75
N THR A 655 8.34 -18.04 36.99
CA THR A 655 7.42 -19.09 37.48
C THR A 655 5.97 -18.63 37.52
N ASN A 656 5.72 -17.32 37.62
CA ASN A 656 4.37 -16.75 37.66
C ASN A 656 3.78 -16.49 36.26
N ALA A 657 4.56 -16.70 35.19
CA ALA A 657 4.08 -16.49 33.83
C ALA A 657 3.32 -17.74 33.34
N ASN A 658 2.03 -17.57 33.02
CA ASN A 658 1.21 -18.66 32.49
C ASN A 658 1.41 -18.79 30.97
N PHE A 659 1.85 -19.96 30.52
CA PHE A 659 1.99 -20.33 29.11
C PHE A 659 1.22 -21.63 28.79
N GLU A 660 0.16 -21.95 29.54
CA GLU A 660 -0.66 -23.16 29.35
C GLU A 660 -1.20 -23.29 27.94
N TYR A 661 -1.64 -22.17 27.34
CA TYR A 661 -2.19 -22.14 25.99
C TYR A 661 -1.14 -22.01 24.89
N ILE A 662 0.16 -21.90 25.21
CA ILE A 662 1.19 -21.79 24.17
C ILE A 662 1.48 -23.17 23.57
N GLN A 663 1.43 -23.24 22.25
CA GLN A 663 1.79 -24.43 21.47
C GLN A 663 3.04 -24.19 20.62
N HIS A 664 3.20 -23.01 20.00
CA HIS A 664 4.34 -22.71 19.14
C HIS A 664 5.26 -21.67 19.76
N ILE A 665 6.56 -21.90 19.68
CA ILE A 665 7.59 -21.03 20.23
C ILE A 665 8.63 -20.72 19.15
N ILE A 666 8.86 -19.43 18.95
CA ILE A 666 9.91 -18.91 18.08
C ILE A 666 10.87 -18.12 18.95
N ILE A 667 12.13 -18.51 18.91
CA ILE A 667 13.19 -17.94 19.73
C ILE A 667 14.16 -17.22 18.81
N ASP A 668 14.35 -15.93 19.03
CA ASP A 668 15.24 -15.09 18.23
C ASP A 668 16.42 -14.60 19.06
N GLU A 669 17.59 -14.47 18.42
CA GLU A 669 18.86 -14.13 19.05
C GLU A 669 19.23 -15.11 20.20
N ALA A 670 18.93 -16.41 20.04
CA ALA A 670 19.04 -17.41 21.10
C ALA A 670 20.47 -17.58 21.67
N GLN A 671 21.50 -17.26 20.88
CA GLN A 671 22.89 -17.26 21.34
C GLN A 671 23.18 -16.25 22.46
N ASN A 672 22.30 -15.26 22.64
CA ASN A 672 22.42 -14.23 23.68
C ASN A 672 21.64 -14.56 24.96
N PHE A 673 20.97 -15.72 25.02
CA PHE A 673 20.23 -16.14 26.20
C PHE A 673 21.20 -16.62 27.27
N ARG A 674 20.79 -16.54 28.54
CA ARG A 674 21.59 -17.01 29.68
C ARG A 674 20.80 -17.99 30.53
N THR A 675 21.50 -18.96 31.11
CA THR A 675 20.93 -20.00 31.99
C THR A 675 20.72 -19.55 33.44
N GLU A 676 21.02 -18.30 33.77
CA GLU A 676 20.88 -17.72 35.11
C GLU A 676 19.45 -17.76 35.70
N ASN A 677 18.42 -17.97 34.87
CA ASN A 677 17.03 -18.13 35.31
C ASN A 677 16.50 -19.55 35.07
N GLY A 678 17.38 -20.52 34.82
CA GLY A 678 17.05 -21.92 34.52
C GLY A 678 17.25 -22.31 33.05
N ASP A 679 16.93 -23.57 32.75
CA ASP A 679 17.02 -24.14 31.41
C ASP A 679 15.82 -23.72 30.56
N TRP A 680 16.03 -22.68 29.74
CA TRP A 680 14.98 -22.17 28.86
C TRP A 680 14.73 -23.09 27.67
N TYR A 681 15.72 -23.87 27.24
CA TYR A 681 15.60 -24.74 26.07
C TYR A 681 14.72 -25.94 26.41
N GLU A 682 14.99 -26.60 27.54
CA GLU A 682 14.13 -27.68 28.05
C GLU A 682 12.73 -27.17 28.39
N LYS A 683 12.61 -25.95 28.94
CA LYS A 683 11.29 -25.32 29.14
C LYS A 683 10.55 -25.15 27.81
N ALA A 684 11.21 -24.66 26.77
CA ALA A 684 10.60 -24.48 25.46
C ALA A 684 10.17 -25.82 24.84
N LYS A 685 11.04 -26.84 24.87
CA LYS A 685 10.71 -28.20 24.41
C LYS A 685 9.54 -28.80 25.17
N THR A 686 9.53 -28.67 26.50
CA THR A 686 8.44 -29.18 27.33
C THR A 686 7.11 -28.56 26.95
N ILE A 687 7.09 -27.25 26.64
CA ILE A 687 5.87 -26.55 26.21
C ILE A 687 5.42 -27.03 24.83
N THR A 688 6.32 -27.10 23.86
CA THR A 688 5.97 -27.49 22.48
C THR A 688 5.62 -28.98 22.38
N GLN A 689 6.11 -29.83 23.28
CA GLN A 689 5.87 -31.29 23.26
C GLN A 689 4.74 -31.74 24.21
N ARG A 690 3.96 -30.82 24.81
CA ARG A 690 2.88 -31.18 25.73
C ARG A 690 1.83 -32.10 25.09
N GLU A 691 1.47 -31.82 23.84
CA GLU A 691 0.52 -32.62 23.08
C GLU A 691 1.27 -33.69 22.28
N LYS A 692 1.10 -34.96 22.67
CA LYS A 692 1.79 -36.10 22.03
C LYS A 692 1.36 -36.32 20.59
N ASP A 693 0.08 -36.08 20.29
CA ASP A 693 -0.50 -36.33 18.97
C ASP A 693 -0.38 -35.12 18.03
N ASN A 694 -0.10 -33.93 18.57
CA ASN A 694 0.07 -32.70 17.79
C ASN A 694 1.17 -31.80 18.41
N PRO A 695 2.46 -32.19 18.28
CA PRO A 695 3.55 -31.42 18.83
C PRO A 695 3.60 -30.03 18.20
N GLY A 696 3.72 -29.03 19.06
CA GLY A 696 3.95 -27.65 18.68
C GLY A 696 5.33 -27.42 18.05
N LEU A 697 5.55 -26.18 17.61
CA LEU A 697 6.72 -25.80 16.82
C LEU A 697 7.76 -25.10 17.68
N LEU A 698 9.02 -25.50 17.57
CA LEU A 698 10.16 -24.85 18.20
C LEU A 698 11.18 -24.40 17.14
N TRP A 699 11.19 -23.12 16.81
CA TRP A 699 12.12 -22.57 15.83
C TRP A 699 13.10 -21.62 16.50
N ILE A 700 14.39 -21.91 16.36
CA ILE A 700 15.46 -21.20 17.07
C ILE A 700 16.35 -20.52 16.04
N PHE A 701 16.34 -19.19 16.05
CA PHE A 701 17.17 -18.35 15.21
C PHE A 701 18.40 -17.89 16.00
N LEU A 702 19.58 -18.09 15.42
CA LEU A 702 20.82 -17.73 16.09
C LEU A 702 21.96 -17.35 15.15
N ASP A 703 22.93 -16.63 15.71
CA ASP A 703 24.15 -16.19 15.06
C ASP A 703 25.33 -16.18 16.04
N TYR A 704 26.15 -17.23 16.03
CA TYR A 704 27.28 -17.36 16.95
C TYR A 704 28.32 -16.24 16.81
N PHE A 705 28.42 -15.56 15.67
CA PHE A 705 29.31 -14.42 15.56
C PHE A 705 28.83 -13.23 16.42
N GLN A 706 27.52 -13.17 16.70
CA GLN A 706 26.87 -12.10 17.47
C GLN A 706 26.67 -12.42 18.96
N THR A 707 27.34 -13.45 19.50
CA THR A 707 27.30 -13.75 20.94
C THR A 707 27.87 -12.62 21.78
N SER A 708 27.13 -12.15 22.79
CA SER A 708 27.47 -10.95 23.57
C SER A 708 27.97 -11.18 25.01
N HIS A 709 28.21 -12.44 25.38
CA HIS A 709 28.69 -12.88 26.71
C HIS A 709 29.47 -14.20 26.63
N ILE A 710 30.27 -14.50 27.67
CA ILE A 710 30.98 -15.79 27.82
C ILE A 710 30.20 -16.85 28.61
N HIS A 711 29.05 -16.50 29.20
CA HIS A 711 28.23 -17.46 29.95
C HIS A 711 27.62 -18.53 29.04
N ASP A 712 27.19 -19.63 29.66
CA ASP A 712 26.42 -20.67 28.99
C ASP A 712 25.10 -20.11 28.45
N SER A 713 24.86 -20.38 27.16
CA SER A 713 23.67 -19.92 26.46
C SER A 713 22.47 -20.84 26.69
N GLY A 714 22.66 -22.05 27.20
CA GLY A 714 21.61 -23.06 27.33
C GLY A 714 21.22 -23.71 25.99
N LEU A 715 21.94 -23.40 24.91
CA LEU A 715 21.76 -24.08 23.62
C LEU A 715 22.33 -25.51 23.70
N PRO A 716 21.68 -26.51 23.07
CA PRO A 716 22.27 -27.84 22.96
C PRO A 716 23.57 -27.78 22.15
N PRO A 717 24.49 -28.77 22.30
CA PRO A 717 25.69 -28.85 21.50
C PRO A 717 25.39 -28.81 20.00
N LEU A 718 26.30 -28.25 19.19
CA LEU A 718 26.11 -28.09 17.74
C LEU A 718 25.72 -29.40 17.03
N THR A 719 26.26 -30.54 17.48
CA THR A 719 25.95 -31.88 16.94
C THR A 719 24.51 -32.34 17.19
N ARG A 720 23.79 -31.70 18.11
CA ARG A 720 22.38 -31.95 18.43
C ARG A 720 21.45 -30.85 17.89
N GLN A 721 21.98 -29.88 17.14
CA GLN A 721 21.19 -28.84 16.50
C GLN A 721 20.77 -29.27 15.09
N PHE A 722 19.94 -30.31 15.00
CA PHE A 722 19.40 -30.80 13.74
C PHE A 722 17.89 -31.07 13.87
N PRO A 723 17.09 -30.78 12.82
CA PRO A 723 17.49 -30.25 11.51
C PRO A 723 17.90 -28.76 11.54
N ARG A 724 18.78 -28.35 10.61
CA ARG A 724 19.39 -27.00 10.58
C ARG A 724 19.47 -26.42 9.18
N GLU A 725 19.14 -25.14 9.07
CA GLU A 725 19.35 -24.33 7.85
C GLU A 725 20.34 -23.18 8.08
N GLU A 726 21.06 -22.80 7.02
CA GLU A 726 22.11 -21.77 7.05
C GLU A 726 21.77 -20.62 6.09
N LEU A 727 21.47 -19.44 6.64
CA LEU A 727 21.28 -18.19 5.88
C LEU A 727 22.64 -17.52 5.63
N ILE A 728 23.22 -17.80 4.47
CA ILE A 728 24.59 -17.42 4.10
C ILE A 728 24.70 -16.09 3.33
N LYS A 729 23.58 -15.58 2.81
CA LYS A 729 23.56 -14.34 2.02
C LYS A 729 23.31 -13.11 2.90
N VAL A 730 24.25 -12.17 2.94
CA VAL A 730 24.11 -10.91 3.71
C VAL A 730 23.42 -9.86 2.85
N VAL A 731 22.20 -9.46 3.23
CA VAL A 731 21.35 -8.62 2.39
C VAL A 731 21.13 -7.20 2.94
N ARG A 732 21.46 -6.91 4.21
CA ARG A 732 21.04 -5.65 4.84
C ARG A 732 22.10 -4.54 4.86
N ASN A 733 23.37 -4.85 5.10
CA ASN A 733 24.42 -3.83 5.29
C ASN A 733 25.05 -3.34 3.97
N ALA A 734 25.54 -2.10 3.92
CA ALA A 734 26.25 -1.52 2.78
C ALA A 734 27.65 -2.13 2.60
N ALA A 735 28.23 -2.02 1.39
CA ALA A 735 29.46 -2.74 1.01
C ALA A 735 30.62 -2.53 2.00
N PRO A 736 30.92 -1.28 2.40
CA PRO A 736 32.02 -1.03 3.32
C PRO A 736 31.77 -1.65 4.70
N ILE A 737 30.51 -1.72 5.14
CA ILE A 737 30.11 -2.34 6.41
C ILE A 737 30.24 -3.86 6.31
N VAL A 738 29.78 -4.49 5.22
CA VAL A 738 29.95 -5.93 4.99
C VAL A 738 31.44 -6.30 5.02
N HIS A 739 32.29 -5.55 4.33
CA HIS A 739 33.73 -5.77 4.35
C HIS A 739 34.35 -5.60 5.76
N TYR A 740 33.86 -4.62 6.53
CA TYR A 740 34.27 -4.43 7.91
C TYR A 740 33.82 -5.59 8.81
N LEU A 741 32.59 -6.09 8.63
CA LEU A 741 32.05 -7.26 9.32
C LEU A 741 32.86 -8.51 8.99
N GLU A 742 33.17 -8.77 7.71
CA GLU A 742 34.02 -9.91 7.28
C GLU A 742 35.36 -9.91 8.03
N LYS A 743 36.04 -8.76 8.06
CA LYS A 743 37.31 -8.60 8.80
C LYS A 743 37.16 -8.95 10.28
N ILE A 744 36.07 -8.55 10.92
CA ILE A 744 35.82 -8.87 12.33
C ILE A 744 35.45 -10.35 12.51
N MET A 745 34.63 -10.92 11.62
CA MET A 745 34.26 -12.34 11.66
C MET A 745 35.49 -13.24 11.54
N HIS A 746 36.47 -12.89 10.71
CA HIS A 746 37.76 -13.60 10.67
C HIS A 746 38.49 -13.56 12.02
N LYS A 747 38.55 -12.39 12.67
CA LYS A 747 39.17 -12.28 14.01
C LYS A 747 38.44 -13.10 15.07
N VAL A 748 37.11 -13.11 15.04
CA VAL A 748 36.29 -13.96 15.94
C VAL A 748 36.56 -15.44 15.67
N ARG A 749 36.73 -15.85 14.42
CA ARG A 749 37.03 -17.24 14.08
C ARG A 749 38.44 -17.67 14.49
N GLU A 750 39.42 -16.77 14.40
CA GLU A 750 40.79 -17.03 14.86
C GLU A 750 40.86 -17.15 16.39
N ASN A 751 40.06 -16.36 17.11
CA ASN A 751 40.03 -16.32 18.57
C ASN A 751 38.57 -16.37 19.07
N PRO A 752 37.90 -17.54 18.97
CA PRO A 752 36.51 -17.66 19.39
C PRO A 752 36.38 -17.54 20.91
N PRO A 753 35.29 -16.93 21.41
CA PRO A 753 34.96 -16.96 22.83
C PRO A 753 34.91 -18.41 23.37
N PRO A 754 35.28 -18.66 24.65
CA PRO A 754 35.37 -20.02 25.20
C PRO A 754 34.06 -20.82 25.14
N ASN A 755 32.92 -20.14 25.13
CA ASN A 755 31.58 -20.75 25.06
C ASN A 755 31.11 -21.03 23.62
N ILE A 756 31.94 -20.80 22.61
CA ILE A 756 31.59 -21.01 21.20
C ILE A 756 32.52 -22.07 20.59
N ALA A 757 31.92 -23.15 20.10
CA ALA A 757 32.67 -24.16 19.36
C ALA A 757 33.18 -23.57 18.02
N PRO A 758 34.46 -23.77 17.64
CA PRO A 758 34.99 -23.27 16.37
C PRO A 758 34.23 -23.76 15.13
N THR A 759 33.68 -24.97 15.20
CA THR A 759 32.84 -25.56 14.14
C THR A 759 31.55 -24.78 13.90
N SER A 760 31.00 -24.12 14.92
CA SER A 760 29.81 -23.27 14.78
C SER A 760 30.05 -22.03 13.91
N LEU A 761 31.32 -21.65 13.70
CA LEU A 761 31.73 -20.48 12.90
C LEU A 761 32.08 -20.85 11.44
N SER A 762 31.92 -22.12 11.05
CA SER A 762 32.26 -22.58 9.69
C SER A 762 31.34 -22.01 8.60
N ILE A 763 30.16 -21.53 8.97
CA ILE A 763 29.18 -20.91 8.06
C ILE A 763 29.80 -19.75 7.25
N LEU A 764 30.81 -19.06 7.79
CA LEU A 764 31.54 -18.00 7.09
C LEU A 764 32.22 -18.49 5.79
N ASN A 765 32.64 -19.76 5.72
CA ASN A 765 33.28 -20.31 4.51
C ASN A 765 32.31 -20.39 3.32
N LYS A 766 31.00 -20.44 3.60
CA LYS A 766 29.94 -20.51 2.59
C LYS A 766 29.32 -19.14 2.30
N ALA A 767 29.84 -18.06 2.91
CA ALA A 767 29.25 -16.73 2.80
C ALA A 767 29.28 -16.23 1.35
N GLU A 768 28.12 -15.84 0.84
CA GLU A 768 27.99 -15.26 -0.50
C GLU A 768 28.06 -13.73 -0.43
N LYS A 769 28.89 -13.15 -1.31
CA LYS A 769 29.04 -11.70 -1.41
C LYS A 769 28.00 -11.14 -2.38
N VAL A 770 27.11 -10.31 -1.84
CA VAL A 770 26.14 -9.57 -2.66
C VAL A 770 26.79 -8.25 -3.13
N HIS A 771 26.63 -7.91 -4.40
CA HIS A 771 27.06 -6.61 -4.93
C HIS A 771 26.39 -5.50 -4.13
N SER A 772 27.18 -4.72 -3.43
CA SER A 772 26.66 -3.95 -2.30
C SER A 772 26.67 -2.46 -2.58
N VAL A 773 25.63 -1.84 -2.03
CA VAL A 773 25.33 -0.41 -1.98
C VAL A 773 26.49 0.43 -1.39
N PRO A 774 26.73 1.67 -1.89
CA PRO A 774 27.71 2.57 -1.29
C PRO A 774 27.36 2.89 0.16
N GLY A 775 28.38 3.07 0.98
CA GLY A 775 28.20 3.38 2.39
C GLY A 775 29.45 4.00 2.96
N ILE A 776 29.43 4.25 4.26
CA ILE A 776 30.59 4.82 4.94
C ILE A 776 30.89 4.01 6.19
N VAL A 777 32.13 3.52 6.31
CA VAL A 777 32.70 3.09 7.58
C VAL A 777 33.81 4.07 7.96
N LYS A 778 33.71 4.70 9.13
CA LYS A 778 34.79 5.53 9.68
C LYS A 778 35.12 5.10 11.09
N VAL A 779 36.36 4.66 11.28
CA VAL A 779 36.95 4.41 12.59
C VAL A 779 37.81 5.62 12.95
N LYS A 780 37.59 6.23 14.11
CA LYS A 780 38.32 7.42 14.54
C LYS A 780 38.58 7.41 16.04
N GLU A 781 39.75 7.92 16.42
CA GLU A 781 40.14 8.12 17.81
C GLU A 781 40.12 9.60 18.17
N TYR A 782 39.80 9.92 19.43
CA TYR A 782 39.73 11.28 19.95
C TYR A 782 40.39 11.38 21.32
N SER A 783 40.95 12.55 21.63
CA SER A 783 41.58 12.83 22.93
C SER A 783 40.60 12.89 24.10
N ASP A 784 39.33 13.21 23.83
CA ASP A 784 38.31 13.40 24.86
C ASP A 784 36.90 13.15 24.32
N LEU A 785 35.96 12.94 25.26
CA LEU A 785 34.57 12.65 24.97
C LEU A 785 33.82 13.83 24.35
N GLU A 786 34.14 15.07 24.71
CA GLU A 786 33.43 16.23 24.17
C GLU A 786 33.63 16.34 22.66
N LYS A 787 34.86 16.11 22.18
CA LYS A 787 35.14 16.07 20.73
C LYS A 787 34.36 14.98 20.00
N ILE A 788 34.17 13.80 20.61
CA ILE A 788 33.32 12.73 20.04
C ILE A 788 31.88 13.22 19.89
N LEU A 789 31.29 13.75 20.96
CA LEU A 789 29.89 14.21 20.94
C LEU A 789 29.68 15.38 19.97
N VAL A 790 30.65 16.29 19.91
CA VAL A 790 30.73 17.39 18.93
C VAL A 790 30.81 16.85 17.50
N TYR A 791 31.55 15.77 17.25
CA TYR A 791 31.58 15.14 15.93
C TYR A 791 30.24 14.48 15.57
N ILE A 792 29.65 13.71 16.49
CA ILE A 792 28.34 13.07 16.30
C ILE A 792 27.28 14.12 15.98
N ALA A 793 27.22 15.20 16.75
CA ALA A 793 26.27 16.28 16.52
C ALA A 793 26.44 16.94 15.14
N LYS A 794 27.69 17.11 14.68
CA LYS A 794 27.97 17.66 13.34
C LYS A 794 27.43 16.72 12.25
N LYS A 795 27.65 15.42 12.43
CA LYS A 795 27.24 14.41 11.46
C LYS A 795 25.74 14.20 11.43
N CYS A 796 25.07 14.18 12.58
CA CYS A 796 23.61 14.13 12.63
C CYS A 796 22.99 15.31 11.88
N GLN A 797 23.45 16.55 12.12
CA GLN A 797 22.97 17.72 11.38
C GLN A 797 23.19 17.61 9.87
N MET A 798 24.34 17.08 9.44
CA MET A 798 24.64 16.84 8.03
C MET A 798 23.66 15.82 7.43
N PHE A 799 23.40 14.70 8.11
CA PHE A 799 22.46 13.68 7.63
C PHE A 799 21.03 14.19 7.58
N LEU A 800 20.58 14.92 8.60
CA LEU A 800 19.23 15.52 8.62
C LEU A 800 19.04 16.52 7.47
N ARG A 801 20.08 17.32 7.14
CA ARG A 801 20.06 18.21 5.97
C ARG A 801 20.04 17.46 4.63
N ASN A 802 20.55 16.23 4.61
CA ASN A 802 20.54 15.37 3.43
C ASN A 802 19.28 14.50 3.35
N GLY A 803 18.23 14.81 4.12
CA GLY A 803 16.93 14.13 4.04
C GLY A 803 16.74 12.93 4.97
N TYR A 804 17.73 12.56 5.78
CA TYR A 804 17.52 11.55 6.82
C TYR A 804 16.66 12.11 7.96
N SER A 805 15.97 11.23 8.67
CA SER A 805 15.13 11.55 9.83
C SER A 805 15.82 11.16 11.15
N TYR A 806 15.31 11.64 12.29
CA TYR A 806 15.89 11.31 13.59
C TYR A 806 15.84 9.82 13.89
N LYS A 807 14.75 9.15 13.51
CA LYS A 807 14.61 7.68 13.63
C LYS A 807 15.65 6.90 12.84
N ASP A 808 16.41 7.50 11.93
CA ASP A 808 17.43 6.80 11.14
C ASP A 808 18.78 6.68 11.87
N ILE A 809 18.90 7.31 13.03
CA ILE A 809 20.16 7.47 13.75
C ILE A 809 20.10 6.70 15.08
N ALA A 810 21.11 5.86 15.31
CA ALA A 810 21.41 5.30 16.62
C ALA A 810 22.82 5.70 17.07
N VAL A 811 22.95 5.98 18.35
CA VAL A 811 24.21 6.14 19.07
C VAL A 811 24.26 5.00 20.08
N LEU A 812 25.24 4.12 19.92
CA LEU A 812 25.39 2.91 20.71
C LEU A 812 26.66 2.97 21.54
N CYS A 813 26.55 2.57 22.81
CA CYS A 813 27.65 2.55 23.76
C CYS A 813 27.73 1.20 24.48
N SER A 814 28.77 1.01 25.29
CA SER A 814 29.02 -0.28 25.96
C SER A 814 28.12 -0.54 27.16
N THR A 815 27.93 0.46 28.03
CA THR A 815 27.29 0.28 29.35
C THR A 815 26.14 1.25 29.58
N ALA A 816 25.25 0.91 30.52
CA ALA A 816 24.16 1.79 30.92
C ALA A 816 24.65 3.10 31.57
N SER A 817 25.75 3.04 32.35
CA SER A 817 26.37 4.23 32.95
C SER A 817 26.87 5.22 31.88
N ASP A 818 27.35 4.71 30.74
CA ASP A 818 27.76 5.55 29.62
C ASP A 818 26.56 6.26 29.00
N ILE A 819 25.41 5.58 28.86
CA ILE A 819 24.18 6.14 28.29
C ILE A 819 23.76 7.40 29.06
N ASP A 820 23.65 7.32 30.38
CA ASP A 820 23.18 8.43 31.22
C ASP A 820 24.09 9.65 31.08
N THR A 821 25.40 9.41 31.09
CA THR A 821 26.42 10.47 30.94
C THR A 821 26.38 11.09 29.54
N TYR A 822 26.27 10.25 28.50
CA TYR A 822 26.31 10.70 27.11
C TYR A 822 25.01 11.39 26.70
N ASN A 823 23.86 10.99 27.25
CA ASN A 823 22.56 11.56 26.91
C ASN A 823 22.53 13.06 27.23
N ILE A 824 22.83 13.42 28.47
CA ILE A 824 22.82 14.82 28.94
C ILE A 824 23.79 15.69 28.11
N LYS A 825 25.01 15.18 27.89
CA LYS A 825 26.04 15.91 27.15
C LYS A 825 25.69 16.04 25.67
N LEU A 826 25.20 14.99 25.03
CA LEU A 826 24.83 15.01 23.61
C LEU A 826 23.64 15.94 23.36
N GLN A 827 22.61 15.90 24.22
CA GLN A 827 21.50 16.86 24.16
C GLN A 827 22.00 18.30 24.28
N THR A 828 22.92 18.57 25.20
CA THR A 828 23.51 19.91 25.39
C THR A 828 24.26 20.37 24.15
N VAL A 829 25.11 19.53 23.55
CA VAL A 829 25.89 19.87 22.35
C VAL A 829 24.98 20.10 21.14
N MET A 830 23.94 19.29 20.97
CA MET A 830 22.95 19.45 19.90
C MET A 830 22.17 20.77 20.04
N ARG A 831 21.72 21.12 21.27
CA ARG A 831 21.02 22.37 21.56
C ARG A 831 21.89 23.60 21.33
N ARG A 832 23.14 23.62 21.85
CA ARG A 832 24.08 24.73 21.67
C ARG A 832 24.33 25.03 20.18
N ARG A 833 24.47 24.00 19.36
CA ARG A 833 24.68 24.18 17.91
C ARG A 833 23.43 24.63 17.16
N ARG A 834 22.24 24.23 17.61
CA ARG A 834 20.97 24.71 17.05
C ARG A 834 20.85 26.23 17.19
N ASN A 835 21.15 26.77 18.38
CA ASN A 835 21.06 28.20 18.68
C ASN A 835 22.10 29.07 17.94
N SER A 836 23.22 28.48 17.50
CA SER A 836 24.28 29.21 16.78
C SER A 836 24.02 29.42 15.28
N ARG A 837 22.98 28.80 14.69
CA ARG A 837 22.83 28.74 13.21
C ARG A 837 21.42 28.92 12.64
N LEU A 838 20.36 29.10 13.44
CA LEU A 838 18.98 29.27 12.92
C LEU A 838 18.21 30.35 13.69
N LYS A 839 17.83 31.43 12.98
CA LYS A 839 16.80 32.40 13.35
C LYS A 839 15.44 32.08 12.70
N GLU A 840 15.31 30.92 12.06
CA GLU A 840 14.09 30.51 11.35
C GLU A 840 13.55 29.19 11.94
N GLU A 841 12.28 29.31 12.34
CA GLU A 841 11.23 28.33 12.58
C GLU A 841 11.51 27.05 13.38
N SER A 842 10.69 26.93 14.41
CA SER A 842 10.66 25.94 15.47
C SER A 842 10.08 24.60 15.03
N ASP A 843 10.93 23.59 14.85
CA ASP A 843 10.53 22.19 15.04
C ASP A 843 10.66 21.82 16.55
N PRO A 844 9.57 21.61 17.31
CA PRO A 844 9.58 21.79 18.76
C PRO A 844 10.37 20.76 19.58
N LEU A 845 10.76 19.58 19.08
CA LEU A 845 11.23 18.51 19.98
C LEU A 845 12.35 17.64 19.37
N LEU A 846 13.62 18.05 19.48
CA LEU A 846 14.74 17.10 19.36
C LEU A 846 14.64 16.10 20.51
N GLN A 847 14.14 14.90 20.25
CA GLN A 847 14.05 13.83 21.24
C GLN A 847 15.24 12.88 21.04
N ILE A 848 16.00 12.66 22.11
CA ILE A 848 16.94 11.54 22.25
C ILE A 848 16.32 10.64 23.31
N LYS A 849 15.99 9.41 22.94
CA LYS A 849 15.41 8.41 23.85
C LYS A 849 16.15 7.08 23.68
N ASP A 850 15.89 6.16 24.59
CA ASP A 850 16.39 4.80 24.48
C ASP A 850 15.64 3.99 23.40
N ALA A 851 16.02 2.72 23.23
CA ALA A 851 15.43 1.86 22.23
C ALA A 851 14.02 1.37 22.56
N SER A 852 13.48 1.65 23.76
CA SER A 852 12.12 1.22 24.13
C SER A 852 11.04 1.90 23.28
N TYR A 853 11.36 3.07 22.73
CA TYR A 853 10.49 3.85 21.86
C TYR A 853 10.81 3.67 20.38
N ILE A 854 11.39 2.54 19.96
CA ILE A 854 12.01 2.34 18.63
C ILE A 854 11.18 2.77 17.40
N MET A 855 9.87 2.89 17.53
CA MET A 855 8.95 3.31 16.48
C MET A 855 8.75 4.83 16.38
N ASP A 856 9.15 5.59 17.41
CA ASP A 856 9.05 7.04 17.45
C ASP A 856 10.12 7.70 16.56
N ASN A 857 9.89 8.96 16.18
CA ASN A 857 10.84 9.76 15.42
C ASN A 857 11.89 10.45 16.31
N HIS A 858 12.86 9.68 16.81
CA HIS A 858 13.92 10.18 17.71
C HIS A 858 15.28 9.52 17.43
N ILE A 859 16.35 10.18 17.88
CA ILE A 859 17.69 9.56 17.87
C ILE A 859 17.75 8.55 19.01
N VAL A 860 18.05 7.30 18.69
CA VAL A 860 18.23 6.26 19.71
C VAL A 860 19.59 6.42 20.37
N LEU A 861 19.63 6.48 21.69
CA LEU A 861 20.86 6.32 22.48
C LEU A 861 20.69 5.13 23.43
N ASP A 862 21.42 4.05 23.17
CA ASP A 862 21.31 2.84 24.00
C ASP A 862 22.63 2.04 24.01
N SER A 863 22.63 0.91 24.71
CA SER A 863 23.75 -0.04 24.68
C SER A 863 23.67 -0.96 23.46
N VAL A 864 24.83 -1.44 22.99
CA VAL A 864 24.90 -2.43 21.90
C VAL A 864 24.08 -3.68 22.22
N ARG A 865 24.08 -4.12 23.50
CA ARG A 865 23.35 -5.32 23.94
C ARG A 865 21.83 -5.13 23.89
N ARG A 866 21.31 -4.02 24.42
CA ARG A 866 19.86 -3.71 24.37
C ARG A 866 19.34 -3.48 22.95
N PHE A 867 20.22 -3.01 22.06
CA PHE A 867 19.89 -2.77 20.65
C PHE A 867 20.06 -4.03 19.76
N SER A 868 20.32 -5.20 20.34
CA SER A 868 20.45 -6.44 19.55
C SER A 868 19.12 -6.81 18.86
N GLY A 869 19.22 -7.40 17.66
CA GLY A 869 18.11 -7.65 16.75
C GLY A 869 17.51 -6.41 16.07
N LEU A 870 17.88 -5.19 16.47
CA LEU A 870 17.39 -3.93 15.88
C LEU A 870 18.42 -3.30 14.94
N GLU A 871 17.98 -2.37 14.09
CA GLU A 871 18.82 -1.75 13.05
C GLU A 871 18.44 -0.28 12.80
N ARG A 872 19.41 0.49 12.27
CA ARG A 872 19.28 1.87 11.80
C ARG A 872 20.13 2.13 10.56
N ASN A 873 19.77 3.15 9.77
CA ASN A 873 20.56 3.55 8.61
C ASN A 873 21.93 4.07 9.01
N ILE A 874 21.99 4.84 10.10
CA ILE A 874 23.21 5.47 10.61
C ILE A 874 23.45 5.01 12.05
N VAL A 875 24.64 4.49 12.34
CA VAL A 875 25.03 4.07 13.68
C VAL A 875 26.37 4.68 14.08
N PHE A 876 26.40 5.29 15.26
CA PHE A 876 27.61 5.74 15.93
C PHE A 876 27.91 4.83 17.12
N GLY A 877 29.03 4.11 17.12
CA GLY A 877 29.54 3.41 18.29
C GLY A 877 30.50 4.28 19.07
N ILE A 878 30.32 4.42 20.38
CA ILE A 878 31.20 5.18 21.28
C ILE A 878 31.91 4.24 22.26
N ASN A 879 33.24 4.31 22.27
CA ASN A 879 34.13 3.75 23.29
C ASN A 879 33.73 2.34 23.74
N LEU A 880 33.73 1.39 22.80
CA LEU A 880 33.41 0.00 23.11
C LEU A 880 34.46 -0.58 24.06
N ARG A 881 34.14 -0.66 25.34
CA ARG A 881 34.92 -1.38 26.35
C ARG A 881 34.12 -2.59 26.83
N THR A 882 34.80 -3.73 26.96
CA THR A 882 34.24 -4.93 27.56
C THR A 882 35.15 -5.36 28.71
N ALA A 883 34.57 -5.72 29.86
CA ALA A 883 35.32 -6.33 30.96
C ALA A 883 35.88 -7.70 30.53
N GLU A 884 35.14 -8.40 29.68
CA GLU A 884 35.53 -9.66 29.05
C GLU A 884 36.20 -9.37 27.70
N THR A 885 37.53 -9.42 27.64
CA THR A 885 38.31 -9.18 26.41
C THR A 885 38.02 -10.22 25.32
N ALA A 886 37.66 -11.44 25.72
CA ALA A 886 37.37 -12.57 24.81
C ALA A 886 36.19 -12.31 23.84
N ILE A 887 35.24 -11.43 24.20
CA ILE A 887 34.06 -11.10 23.37
C ILE A 887 34.15 -9.72 22.70
N PHE A 888 35.30 -9.04 22.79
CA PHE A 888 35.46 -7.69 22.25
C PHE A 888 35.12 -7.64 20.75
N HIS A 889 35.64 -8.58 19.97
CA HIS A 889 35.37 -8.66 18.53
C HIS A 889 33.91 -8.99 18.23
N ASN A 890 33.27 -9.88 19.00
CA ASN A 890 31.84 -10.15 18.87
C ASN A 890 30.99 -8.91 19.17
N LEU A 891 31.31 -8.15 20.22
CA LEU A 891 30.56 -6.93 20.54
C LEU A 891 30.73 -5.84 19.46
N LEU A 892 31.94 -5.71 18.90
CA LEU A 892 32.21 -4.83 17.78
C LEU A 892 31.43 -5.26 16.52
N LEU A 893 31.33 -6.56 16.28
CA LEU A 893 30.48 -7.11 15.22
C LEU A 893 29.01 -6.78 15.46
N CYS A 894 28.53 -6.99 16.70
CA CYS A 894 27.17 -6.67 17.11
C CYS A 894 26.85 -5.20 16.93
N LEU A 895 27.79 -4.28 17.17
CA LEU A 895 27.64 -2.86 16.89
C LEU A 895 27.52 -2.61 15.38
N ALA A 896 28.51 -3.11 14.63
CA ALA A 896 28.63 -2.83 13.20
C ALA A 896 27.43 -3.34 12.40
N SER A 897 26.89 -4.50 12.78
CA SER A 897 25.74 -5.11 12.08
C SER A 897 24.44 -4.32 12.21
N ARG A 898 24.34 -3.40 13.18
CA ARG A 898 23.14 -2.56 13.38
C ARG A 898 23.05 -1.43 12.37
N ALA A 899 24.13 -1.13 11.67
CA ALA A 899 24.22 -0.08 10.68
C ALA A 899 23.86 -0.59 9.28
N ARG A 900 22.84 -0.03 8.65
CA ARG A 900 22.51 -0.37 7.25
C ARG A 900 23.43 0.33 6.26
N ASN A 901 23.65 1.65 6.40
CA ASN A 901 24.33 2.46 5.39
C ASN A 901 25.64 3.08 5.92
N HIS A 902 25.59 3.70 7.09
CA HIS A 902 26.70 4.48 7.65
C HIS A 902 27.07 4.02 9.05
N LEU A 903 28.33 3.61 9.24
CA LEU A 903 28.90 3.19 10.51
C LEU A 903 30.05 4.12 10.91
N PHE A 904 29.99 4.62 12.14
CA PHE A 904 31.05 5.39 12.76
C PHE A 904 31.48 4.73 14.06
N VAL A 905 32.71 4.24 14.14
CA VAL A 905 33.28 3.67 15.37
C VAL A 905 34.23 4.70 15.97
N LEU A 906 33.88 5.23 17.13
CA LEU A 906 34.55 6.37 17.78
C LEU A 906 35.15 5.92 19.11
N THR A 907 36.47 5.95 19.24
CA THR A 907 37.20 5.51 20.43
C THR A 907 37.93 6.68 21.10
N LEU A 908 38.23 6.54 22.39
CA LEU A 908 39.07 7.47 23.13
C LEU A 908 40.52 6.99 23.07
N GLN A 909 41.45 7.92 22.84
CA GLN A 909 42.88 7.65 22.99
C GLN A 909 43.16 7.35 24.47
N HIS A 910 43.84 6.23 24.69
CA HIS A 910 44.24 5.76 26.02
C HIS A 910 45.60 6.32 26.42
#